data_AF-A0A1C2GE35-F1
#
_entry.id   AF-A0A1C2GE35-F1
#
_cell.length_a   1.000
_cell.length_b   1.000
_cell.length_c   1.000
_cell.angle_alpha   90.00
_cell.angle_beta   90.00
_cell.angle_gamma   90.00
#
_symmetry.space_group_name_H-M   'P 1'
#
loop_
_entity.id
_entity.type
_entity.pdbx_description
1 polymer ?
#
loop_
_entity_poly.entity_id
_entity_poly.type
_entity_poly.pdbx_seq_one_letter_code
_entity_poly.pdbx_strand_id
1 'polypeptide(L)'
;MNRKNTILKSTLLATSVVTISAVTNVTVHADDMASKTQSQNTPEKQIAKKQDNNNQQLSALKQQQSNSENEAAKQNADKLTELQENNAEKIKILDQQLQNQKQVTQQTANDQLAAKTNTVRQSEQAQAVAENDAYQSQVTAQTKANDQAIANQQQANDQELADATKHIVTPEQKQSQIDSATKDTQQALDQAKSDHDATANKLNDQLTNDLKQNAQQEQAAKNNLKQPNQADNQKQLDDAQNAVNNAQGKANDAQNALTNAKNTLSANQSALTQAQDAQKDHVVNTINLPAGYIDAWKEYVNTKEKNDWLVTESTYPDLFKKLETLDKEALKNNVYHTDLAAAKVPVTLNANGTLSRDDIIKATRFAVSLLNPIREAIGVTPYKITNASIDVAQDVANEYRKDNWNTWEHAHDNDALDHVANKWNIDLVGESWTGDVAFGQVKWTPNNGDTGFVHNYNNLTLNDLYQGIYSSILSLLFKDADQGYGHATDILGVRAANSDLPLAGDNLGVSFEYGKGMKAGGQTNVGGFHFNSISDASSKNVQRLVKEGYVVDAADPNSKVNQAGYRDEIAIPDQDLQKQIIELQAKVNENQSQVDQLTKTANTASQTLNDAKTKLANLQKSITDAENNYQQQLAAINTKYSNQATKLKADHDAKIKAENDAYQAKVNQLNSDLQTKINAIKAQPENTDQLKAQLDQRLAQVKQDGQHKLDQLKQAHETRLQKIHQDAEDTLAAYKANLDKDAQAKIAKAQADHDASVKVLNDNYTQLKNQLDAQQAKLVSDDEAQYNALATKFNSELAALKDRVLPKPADHQTAQNKQVVAGNTDTVALDNSGKTTVVLPRVTSDINGEKPESVKFLPQTGNEKNSFAIIALGAFTAMFGMNLVSRKRKF
;
A
#
# COMPACT_ATOMS: atom_id res chain seq x y z
N MET A 1 36.64 -46.31 -12.04
CA MET A 1 35.94 -47.43 -12.70
C MET A 1 34.47 -47.38 -12.34
N ASN A 2 33.60 -47.50 -13.34
CA ASN A 2 32.19 -47.11 -13.38
C ASN A 2 31.29 -47.70 -12.29
N ARG A 3 30.58 -46.86 -11.53
CA ARG A 3 29.23 -47.17 -11.01
C ARG A 3 28.31 -45.95 -11.13
N LYS A 4 27.20 -46.19 -11.82
CA LYS A 4 26.17 -45.25 -12.26
C LYS A 4 25.34 -44.78 -11.05
N ASN A 5 25.21 -43.47 -10.88
CA ASN A 5 24.18 -42.85 -10.03
C ASN A 5 22.84 -42.91 -10.77
N THR A 6 21.93 -43.76 -10.30
CA THR A 6 20.54 -43.80 -10.76
C THR A 6 19.73 -42.82 -9.93
N ILE A 7 19.43 -41.67 -10.53
CA ILE A 7 18.48 -40.68 -10.01
C ILE A 7 17.07 -41.29 -10.17
N LEU A 8 16.43 -41.62 -9.05
CA LEU A 8 15.02 -42.02 -9.00
C LEU A 8 14.16 -40.77 -9.25
N LYS A 9 13.69 -40.63 -10.50
CA LYS A 9 12.61 -39.73 -10.88
C LYS A 9 11.27 -40.38 -10.45
N SER A 10 10.68 -39.92 -9.36
CA SER A 10 9.27 -40.17 -9.04
C SER A 10 8.43 -39.07 -9.69
N THR A 11 7.92 -39.38 -10.89
CA THR A 11 6.99 -38.53 -11.64
C THR A 11 5.58 -39.10 -11.44
N LEU A 12 4.63 -38.21 -11.14
CA LEU A 12 3.18 -38.33 -11.38
C LEU A 12 2.48 -39.58 -10.79
N LEU A 13 1.88 -39.42 -9.60
CA LEU A 13 0.69 -40.18 -9.25
C LEU A 13 -0.46 -39.66 -10.09
N ALA A 14 -0.89 -40.53 -11.00
CA ALA A 14 -2.03 -40.33 -11.88
C ALA A 14 -3.31 -40.10 -11.07
N THR A 15 -4.06 -39.12 -11.56
CA THR A 15 -5.46 -38.82 -11.29
C THR A 15 -6.32 -40.08 -11.18
N SER A 16 -6.66 -40.49 -9.96
CA SER A 16 -7.85 -41.30 -9.69
C SER A 16 -9.05 -40.37 -9.52
N VAL A 17 -9.79 -40.22 -10.62
CA VAL A 17 -11.15 -39.67 -10.63
C VAL A 17 -11.99 -40.55 -9.71
N VAL A 18 -12.33 -40.06 -8.52
CA VAL A 18 -13.42 -40.64 -7.74
C VAL A 18 -14.71 -40.10 -8.33
N THR A 19 -15.34 -40.92 -9.17
CA THR A 19 -16.76 -40.82 -9.50
C THR A 19 -17.55 -40.89 -8.20
N ILE A 20 -18.06 -39.76 -7.72
CA ILE A 20 -19.10 -39.74 -6.69
C ILE A 20 -20.38 -40.19 -7.38
N SER A 21 -20.61 -41.49 -7.35
CA SER A 21 -21.89 -42.12 -7.67
C SER A 21 -22.94 -41.57 -6.71
N ALA A 22 -23.96 -40.92 -7.28
CA ALA A 22 -25.19 -40.59 -6.58
C ALA A 22 -25.79 -41.88 -6.00
N VAL A 23 -25.75 -42.03 -4.68
CA VAL A 23 -26.57 -43.00 -3.97
C VAL A 23 -27.64 -42.22 -3.23
N THR A 24 -28.75 -42.04 -3.94
CA THR A 24 -30.08 -41.82 -3.35
C THR A 24 -30.37 -42.95 -2.37
N ASN A 25 -30.47 -42.64 -1.09
CA ASN A 25 -31.22 -43.43 -0.11
C ASN A 25 -31.57 -42.53 1.07
N VAL A 26 -32.60 -41.69 0.88
CA VAL A 26 -33.44 -41.29 2.01
C VAL A 26 -34.59 -42.28 2.04
N THR A 27 -34.44 -43.27 2.91
CA THR A 27 -35.52 -44.16 3.32
C THR A 27 -36.61 -43.32 3.93
N VAL A 28 -37.75 -43.31 3.25
CA VAL A 28 -39.02 -42.76 3.71
C VAL A 28 -39.51 -43.66 4.84
N HIS A 29 -39.75 -43.09 6.01
CA HIS A 29 -40.71 -43.63 6.98
C HIS A 29 -41.81 -42.59 7.21
N ALA A 30 -42.88 -42.75 6.43
CA ALA A 30 -44.25 -42.63 6.92
C ALA A 30 -44.46 -43.73 7.99
N ASP A 31 -45.24 -43.60 9.04
CA ASP A 31 -46.42 -42.79 9.35
C ASP A 31 -46.35 -42.38 10.84
N ASP A 32 -46.98 -41.27 11.20
CA ASP A 32 -47.99 -41.40 12.26
C ASP A 32 -49.16 -40.47 11.98
N MET A 33 -50.35 -41.06 12.08
CA MET A 33 -51.60 -40.50 11.63
C MET A 33 -52.14 -39.50 12.65
N ALA A 34 -52.37 -38.26 12.22
CA ALA A 34 -53.21 -37.33 12.97
C ALA A 34 -54.31 -36.76 12.08
N SER A 35 -55.52 -37.25 12.33
CA SER A 35 -56.80 -36.53 12.36
C SER A 35 -56.97 -35.38 11.36
N LYS A 36 -57.87 -35.63 10.39
CA LYS A 36 -58.54 -34.58 9.60
C LYS A 36 -59.25 -33.61 10.55
N THR A 37 -58.77 -32.38 10.63
CA THR A 37 -59.57 -31.24 11.08
C THR A 37 -59.35 -30.08 10.12
N GLN A 38 -60.39 -29.72 9.36
CA GLN A 38 -60.43 -28.50 8.55
C GLN A 38 -60.29 -27.29 9.48
N SER A 39 -59.06 -26.76 9.60
CA SER A 39 -58.80 -25.47 10.21
C SER A 39 -58.76 -24.42 9.11
N GLN A 40 -59.57 -23.37 9.23
CA GLN A 40 -59.53 -22.19 8.35
C GLN A 40 -58.08 -21.69 8.16
N ASN A 41 -57.66 -21.55 6.90
CA ASN A 41 -56.36 -21.03 6.49
C ASN A 41 -56.35 -19.51 6.62
N THR A 42 -55.93 -18.97 7.76
CA THR A 42 -55.63 -17.54 7.87
C THR A 42 -54.28 -17.21 7.20
N PRO A 43 -54.11 -16.02 6.61
CA PRO A 43 -52.84 -15.55 6.06
C PRO A 43 -51.63 -15.78 6.97
N GLU A 44 -51.79 -15.55 8.27
CA GLU A 44 -50.73 -15.68 9.28
C GLU A 44 -50.26 -17.13 9.44
N LYS A 45 -51.19 -18.11 9.39
CA LYS A 45 -50.85 -19.54 9.45
C LYS A 45 -50.09 -20.01 8.21
N GLN A 46 -50.36 -19.44 7.03
CA GLN A 46 -49.64 -19.77 5.80
C GLN A 46 -48.19 -19.25 5.82
N ILE A 47 -47.99 -18.04 6.34
CA ILE A 47 -46.68 -17.43 6.52
C ILE A 47 -45.86 -18.22 7.56
N ALA A 48 -46.45 -18.55 8.71
CA ALA A 48 -45.78 -19.33 9.76
C ALA A 48 -45.35 -20.71 9.24
N LYS A 49 -46.22 -21.43 8.54
CA LYS A 49 -45.89 -22.75 7.96
C LYS A 49 -44.77 -22.69 6.91
N LYS A 50 -44.75 -21.65 6.06
CA LYS A 50 -43.66 -21.45 5.09
C LYS A 50 -42.35 -21.10 5.79
N GLN A 51 -42.40 -20.28 6.85
CA GLN A 51 -41.24 -19.93 7.66
C GLN A 51 -40.67 -21.15 8.39
N ASP A 52 -41.52 -22.00 8.98
CA ASP A 52 -41.09 -23.25 9.63
C ASP A 52 -40.45 -24.22 8.63
N ASN A 53 -41.05 -24.38 7.44
CA ASN A 53 -40.46 -25.20 6.37
C ASN A 53 -39.09 -24.67 5.91
N ASN A 54 -38.96 -23.35 5.74
CA ASN A 54 -37.68 -22.72 5.37
C ASN A 54 -36.63 -22.93 6.47
N ASN A 55 -37.01 -22.78 7.74
CA ASN A 55 -36.13 -23.03 8.89
C ASN A 55 -35.71 -24.49 9.00
N GLN A 56 -36.62 -25.44 8.77
CA GLN A 56 -36.31 -26.87 8.73
C GLN A 56 -35.32 -27.21 7.61
N GLN A 57 -35.50 -26.64 6.42
CA GLN A 57 -34.58 -26.85 5.28
C GLN A 57 -33.20 -26.23 5.52
N LEU A 58 -33.13 -25.02 6.11
CA LEU A 58 -31.86 -24.41 6.51
C LEU A 58 -31.16 -25.21 7.62
N SER A 59 -31.91 -25.71 8.60
CA SER A 59 -31.38 -26.56 9.68
C SER A 59 -30.86 -27.90 9.14
N ALA A 60 -31.58 -28.50 8.19
CA ALA A 60 -31.15 -29.74 7.54
C ALA A 60 -29.87 -29.54 6.72
N LEU A 61 -29.78 -28.44 5.96
CA LEU A 61 -28.57 -28.10 5.21
C LEU A 61 -27.38 -27.87 6.16
N LYS A 62 -27.58 -27.10 7.23
CA LYS A 62 -26.52 -26.83 8.21
C LYS A 62 -26.03 -28.09 8.93
N GLN A 63 -26.94 -29.02 9.23
CA GLN A 63 -26.58 -30.33 9.78
C GLN A 63 -25.79 -31.18 8.79
N GLN A 64 -26.19 -31.18 7.51
CA GLN A 64 -25.48 -31.88 6.46
C GLN A 64 -24.05 -31.34 6.27
N GLN A 65 -23.90 -30.02 6.22
CA GLN A 65 -22.61 -29.33 6.08
C GLN A 65 -21.69 -29.63 7.27
N SER A 66 -22.21 -29.55 8.51
CA SER A 66 -21.45 -29.93 9.71
C SER A 66 -20.96 -31.37 9.65
N ASN A 67 -21.79 -32.30 9.15
CA ASN A 67 -21.37 -33.70 9.00
C ASN A 67 -20.26 -33.86 7.94
N SER A 68 -20.35 -33.18 6.80
CA SER A 68 -19.30 -33.24 5.76
C SER A 68 -18.00 -32.56 6.18
N GLU A 69 -18.08 -31.41 6.87
CA GLU A 69 -16.91 -30.71 7.40
C GLU A 69 -16.18 -31.55 8.45
N ASN A 70 -16.91 -32.21 9.35
CA ASN A 70 -16.33 -33.09 10.38
C ASN A 70 -15.71 -34.35 9.78
N GLU A 71 -16.33 -34.96 8.77
CA GLU A 71 -15.78 -36.12 8.09
C GLU A 71 -14.49 -35.76 7.32
N ALA A 72 -14.46 -34.60 6.65
CA ALA A 72 -13.26 -34.07 6.00
C ALA A 72 -12.13 -33.78 7.02
N ALA A 73 -12.46 -33.18 8.17
CA ALA A 73 -11.50 -32.90 9.23
C ALA A 73 -10.89 -34.20 9.79
N LYS A 74 -11.70 -35.24 9.97
CA LYS A 74 -11.24 -36.57 10.39
C LYS A 74 -10.31 -37.21 9.37
N GLN A 75 -10.69 -37.23 8.09
CA GLN A 75 -9.84 -37.77 7.02
C GLN A 75 -8.52 -37.01 6.89
N ASN A 76 -8.53 -35.70 7.14
CA ASN A 76 -7.32 -34.88 7.14
C ASN A 76 -6.39 -35.25 8.32
N ALA A 77 -6.96 -35.48 9.51
CA ALA A 77 -6.21 -35.93 10.68
C ALA A 77 -5.60 -37.33 10.46
N ASP A 78 -6.34 -38.25 9.85
CA ASP A 78 -5.86 -39.60 9.54
C ASP A 78 -4.68 -39.57 8.56
N LYS A 79 -4.76 -38.77 7.49
CA LYS A 79 -3.66 -38.59 6.51
C LYS A 79 -2.40 -37.99 7.15
N LEU A 80 -2.56 -37.03 8.07
CA LEU A 80 -1.42 -36.46 8.80
C LEU A 80 -0.78 -37.50 9.71
N THR A 81 -1.59 -38.30 10.40
CA THR A 81 -1.12 -39.34 11.32
C THR A 81 -0.36 -40.42 10.55
N GLU A 82 -0.90 -40.88 9.41
CA GLU A 82 -0.23 -41.86 8.54
C GLU A 82 1.12 -41.34 8.02
N LEU A 83 1.19 -40.08 7.59
CA LEU A 83 2.45 -39.49 7.13
C LEU A 83 3.46 -39.33 8.29
N GLN A 84 2.99 -38.98 9.48
CA GLN A 84 3.82 -38.84 10.67
C GLN A 84 4.44 -40.17 11.10
N GLU A 85 3.66 -41.24 11.12
CA GLU A 85 4.15 -42.60 11.42
C GLU A 85 5.15 -43.08 10.37
N ASN A 86 4.86 -42.88 9.08
CA ASN A 86 5.77 -43.22 7.99
C ASN A 86 7.10 -42.44 8.06
N ASN A 87 7.04 -41.15 8.44
CA ASN A 87 8.23 -40.34 8.63
C ASN A 87 9.05 -40.82 9.83
N ALA A 88 8.41 -41.17 10.94
CA ALA A 88 9.09 -41.69 12.13
C ALA A 88 9.88 -42.98 11.84
N GLU A 89 9.30 -43.91 11.07
CA GLU A 89 9.99 -45.15 10.69
C GLU A 89 11.18 -44.87 9.74
N LYS A 90 11.03 -43.94 8.80
CA LYS A 90 12.14 -43.52 7.91
C LYS A 90 13.28 -42.86 8.69
N ILE A 91 12.97 -42.02 9.67
CA ILE A 91 13.98 -41.39 10.54
C ILE A 91 14.75 -42.45 11.32
N LYS A 92 14.06 -43.45 11.88
CA LYS A 92 14.70 -44.57 12.58
C LYS A 92 15.67 -45.36 11.68
N ILE A 93 15.31 -45.58 10.42
CA ILE A 93 16.20 -46.22 9.44
C ILE A 93 17.42 -45.34 9.14
N LEU A 94 17.22 -44.04 8.97
CA LEU A 94 18.32 -43.07 8.75
C LEU A 94 19.27 -43.02 9.95
N ASP A 95 18.75 -43.01 11.18
CA ASP A 95 19.53 -43.06 12.42
C ASP A 95 20.40 -44.33 12.47
N GLN A 96 19.82 -45.49 12.15
CA GLN A 96 20.56 -46.75 12.13
C GLN A 96 21.67 -46.76 11.06
N GLN A 97 21.39 -46.21 9.88
CA GLN A 97 22.39 -46.08 8.81
C GLN A 97 23.55 -45.18 9.22
N LEU A 98 23.26 -44.05 9.88
CA LEU A 98 24.26 -43.14 10.41
C LEU A 98 25.15 -43.81 11.46
N GLN A 99 24.56 -44.55 12.40
CA GLN A 99 25.32 -45.29 13.43
C GLN A 99 26.24 -46.35 12.81
N ASN A 100 25.71 -47.14 11.86
CA ASN A 100 26.51 -48.14 11.15
C ASN A 100 27.68 -47.48 10.38
N GLN A 101 27.44 -46.34 9.74
CA GLN A 101 28.49 -45.65 8.99
C GLN A 101 29.57 -45.04 9.90
N LYS A 102 29.20 -44.53 11.09
CA LYS A 102 30.15 -44.10 12.12
C LYS A 102 31.04 -45.25 12.58
N GLN A 103 30.43 -46.40 12.88
CA GLN A 103 31.16 -47.58 13.33
C GLN A 103 32.13 -48.12 12.27
N VAL A 104 31.69 -48.26 11.03
CA VAL A 104 32.53 -48.73 9.91
C VAL A 104 33.69 -47.78 9.63
N THR A 105 33.44 -46.47 9.69
CA THR A 105 34.49 -45.45 9.46
C THR A 105 35.57 -45.53 10.54
N GLN A 106 35.18 -45.66 11.81
CA GLN A 106 36.13 -45.79 12.91
C GLN A 106 36.90 -47.11 12.87
N GLN A 107 36.23 -48.21 12.54
CA GLN A 107 36.88 -49.53 12.40
C GLN A 107 37.92 -49.51 11.28
N THR A 108 37.59 -48.92 10.13
CA THR A 108 38.52 -48.80 8.98
C THR A 108 39.77 -48.00 9.36
N ALA A 109 39.62 -46.91 10.12
CA ALA A 109 40.76 -46.13 10.59
C ALA A 109 41.65 -46.95 11.55
N ASN A 110 41.04 -47.73 12.46
CA ASN A 110 41.78 -48.59 13.38
C ASN A 110 42.55 -49.70 12.65
N ASP A 111 41.94 -50.33 11.64
CA ASP A 111 42.58 -51.38 10.84
C ASP A 111 43.78 -50.84 10.05
N GLN A 112 43.65 -49.63 9.48
CA GLN A 112 44.74 -48.95 8.77
C GLN A 112 45.88 -48.55 9.70
N LEU A 113 45.58 -48.11 10.93
CA LEU A 113 46.58 -47.81 11.94
C LEU A 113 47.34 -49.08 12.34
N ALA A 114 46.64 -50.19 12.60
CA ALA A 114 47.26 -51.47 12.96
C ALA A 114 48.21 -51.98 11.86
N ALA A 115 47.80 -51.90 10.59
CA ALA A 115 48.64 -52.27 9.46
C ALA A 115 49.91 -51.41 9.38
N LYS A 116 49.79 -50.09 9.56
CA LYS A 116 50.93 -49.17 9.52
C LYS A 116 51.88 -49.39 10.70
N THR A 117 51.36 -49.66 11.90
CA THR A 117 52.15 -50.00 13.08
C THR A 117 53.07 -51.17 12.82
N ASN A 118 52.56 -52.25 12.21
CA ASN A 118 53.40 -53.42 11.90
C ASN A 118 54.55 -53.08 10.96
N THR A 119 54.31 -52.29 9.91
CA THR A 119 55.38 -51.88 8.96
C THR A 119 56.42 -50.97 9.63
N VAL A 120 55.99 -50.01 10.45
CA VAL A 120 56.91 -49.09 11.14
C VAL A 120 57.77 -49.83 12.16
N ARG A 121 57.18 -50.74 12.95
CA ARG A 121 57.92 -51.55 13.93
C ARG A 121 58.94 -52.49 13.27
N GLN A 122 58.62 -53.07 12.11
CA GLN A 122 59.59 -53.86 11.34
C GLN A 122 60.78 -53.01 10.87
N SER A 123 60.52 -51.79 10.41
CA SER A 123 61.58 -50.85 9.99
C SER A 123 62.43 -50.38 11.17
N GLU A 124 61.81 -50.07 12.31
CA GLU A 124 62.49 -49.71 13.57
C GLU A 124 63.46 -50.82 14.00
N GLN A 125 63.00 -52.07 14.00
CA GLN A 125 63.82 -53.21 14.36
C GLN A 125 65.00 -53.42 13.40
N ALA A 126 64.77 -53.27 12.08
CA ALA A 126 65.83 -53.39 11.08
C ALA A 126 66.90 -52.28 11.24
N GLN A 127 66.49 -51.05 11.52
CA GLN A 127 67.40 -49.93 11.76
C GLN A 127 68.20 -50.10 13.06
N ALA A 128 67.57 -50.61 14.12
CA ALA A 128 68.25 -50.91 15.37
C ALA A 128 69.32 -52.01 15.20
N VAL A 129 69.03 -53.06 14.42
CA VAL A 129 70.02 -54.10 14.09
C VAL A 129 71.19 -53.52 13.30
N ALA A 130 70.92 -52.72 12.26
CA ALA A 130 71.98 -52.09 11.47
C ALA A 130 72.87 -51.14 12.30
N GLU A 131 72.28 -50.35 13.21
CA GLU A 131 73.03 -49.50 14.14
C GLU A 131 73.85 -50.31 15.14
N ASN A 132 73.33 -51.44 15.65
CA ASN A 132 74.08 -52.35 16.51
C ASN A 132 75.31 -52.94 15.80
N ASP A 133 75.15 -53.40 14.55
CA ASP A 133 76.25 -53.97 13.76
C ASP A 133 77.33 -52.91 13.43
N ALA A 134 76.89 -51.69 13.10
CA ALA A 134 77.77 -50.55 12.88
C ALA A 134 78.54 -50.17 14.14
N TYR A 135 77.87 -50.13 15.30
CA TYR A 135 78.49 -49.85 16.59
C TYR A 135 79.55 -50.90 16.94
N GLN A 136 79.25 -52.20 16.79
CA GLN A 136 80.23 -53.26 17.07
C GLN A 136 81.46 -53.18 16.15
N SER A 137 81.25 -52.83 14.88
CA SER A 137 82.35 -52.61 13.93
C SER A 137 83.22 -51.40 14.33
N GLN A 138 82.59 -50.31 14.77
CA GLN A 138 83.28 -49.10 15.26
C GLN A 138 84.05 -49.36 16.55
N VAL A 139 83.46 -50.09 17.51
CA VAL A 139 84.13 -50.52 18.75
C VAL A 139 85.35 -51.37 18.43
N THR A 140 85.22 -52.36 17.54
CA THR A 140 86.35 -53.23 17.14
C THR A 140 87.48 -52.42 16.51
N ALA A 141 87.15 -51.51 15.59
CA ALA A 141 88.13 -50.64 14.95
C ALA A 141 88.79 -49.68 15.95
N GLN A 142 88.00 -49.09 16.86
CA GLN A 142 88.48 -48.15 17.88
C GLN A 142 89.35 -48.84 18.93
N THR A 143 89.03 -50.06 19.35
CA THR A 143 89.87 -50.86 20.25
C THR A 143 91.22 -51.16 19.61
N LYS A 144 91.24 -51.59 18.34
CA LYS A 144 92.50 -51.82 17.62
C LYS A 144 93.33 -50.54 17.47
N ALA A 145 92.68 -49.40 17.21
CA ALA A 145 93.33 -48.10 17.15
C ALA A 145 93.87 -47.67 18.52
N ASN A 146 93.13 -47.94 19.60
CA ASN A 146 93.56 -47.67 20.97
C ASN A 146 94.78 -48.52 21.35
N ASP A 147 94.77 -49.82 21.06
CA ASP A 147 95.90 -50.72 21.32
C ASP A 147 97.15 -50.29 20.55
N GLN A 148 96.98 -49.91 19.28
CA GLN A 148 98.06 -49.35 18.46
C GLN A 148 98.57 -48.02 19.02
N ALA A 149 97.69 -47.14 19.49
CA ALA A 149 98.06 -45.86 20.10
C ALA A 149 98.81 -46.06 21.43
N ILE A 150 98.39 -47.04 22.26
CA ILE A 150 99.10 -47.42 23.48
C ILE A 150 100.50 -47.94 23.14
N ALA A 151 100.62 -48.84 22.16
CA ALA A 151 101.92 -49.38 21.74
C ALA A 151 102.85 -48.31 21.16
N ASN A 152 102.32 -47.44 20.29
CA ASN A 152 103.07 -46.33 19.72
C ASN A 152 103.48 -45.32 20.80
N GLN A 153 102.61 -45.02 21.77
CA GLN A 153 102.93 -44.11 22.87
C GLN A 153 103.97 -44.73 23.82
N GLN A 154 103.94 -46.04 24.05
CA GLN A 154 104.98 -46.75 24.81
C GLN A 154 106.34 -46.59 24.11
N GLN A 155 106.39 -46.83 22.80
CA GLN A 155 107.60 -46.68 21.99
C GLN A 155 108.10 -45.23 21.92
N ALA A 156 107.19 -44.25 21.81
CA ALA A 156 107.52 -42.83 21.84
C ALA A 156 108.02 -42.39 23.22
N ASN A 157 107.44 -42.89 24.32
CA ASN A 157 107.91 -42.62 25.67
C ASN A 157 109.33 -43.15 25.89
N ASP A 158 109.63 -44.36 25.39
CA ASP A 158 110.97 -44.95 25.48
C ASP A 158 112.01 -44.12 24.68
N GLN A 159 111.61 -43.60 23.51
CA GLN A 159 112.44 -42.71 22.68
C GLN A 159 112.64 -41.32 23.34
N GLU A 160 111.59 -40.73 23.91
CA GLU A 160 111.63 -39.41 24.58
C GLU A 160 112.47 -39.46 25.86
N LEU A 161 112.43 -40.57 26.61
CA LEU A 161 113.31 -40.80 27.77
C LEU A 161 114.79 -40.89 27.36
N ALA A 162 115.08 -41.36 26.15
CA ALA A 162 116.43 -41.41 25.58
C ALA A 162 116.92 -40.04 25.05
N ASP A 163 116.03 -39.20 24.52
CA ASP A 163 116.35 -37.85 24.02
C ASP A 163 116.41 -36.78 25.14
N ALA A 164 115.80 -37.06 26.29
CA ALA A 164 115.70 -36.20 27.47
C ALA A 164 117.02 -35.60 27.96
N THR A 165 118.16 -36.26 27.72
CA THR A 165 119.49 -35.77 28.16
C THR A 165 119.92 -34.48 27.45
N LYS A 166 119.17 -34.02 26.43
CA LYS A 166 119.53 -32.85 25.60
C LYS A 166 118.61 -31.62 25.77
N HIS A 167 117.44 -31.73 26.41
CA HIS A 167 116.38 -30.69 26.32
C HIS A 167 115.59 -30.45 27.63
N ILE A 168 116.22 -30.55 28.81
CA ILE A 168 115.58 -30.18 30.08
C ILE A 168 115.51 -28.65 30.19
N VAL A 169 114.32 -28.11 30.46
CA VAL A 169 114.03 -26.67 30.59
C VAL A 169 113.81 -26.30 32.06
N THR A 170 114.35 -25.16 32.46
CA THR A 170 114.29 -24.67 33.85
C THR A 170 112.89 -24.10 34.20
N PRO A 171 112.48 -24.12 35.48
CA PRO A 171 111.23 -23.51 35.93
C PRO A 171 111.06 -22.04 35.50
N GLU A 172 112.14 -21.25 35.51
CA GLU A 172 112.12 -19.84 35.08
C GLU A 172 111.80 -19.67 33.58
N GLN A 173 112.28 -20.58 32.74
CA GLN A 173 112.00 -20.57 31.29
C GLN A 173 110.55 -20.92 30.99
N LYS A 174 109.93 -21.84 31.74
CA LYS A 174 108.50 -22.16 31.63
C LYS A 174 107.62 -20.97 32.03
N GLN A 175 107.95 -20.30 33.13
CA GLN A 175 107.15 -19.17 33.61
C GLN A 175 107.17 -18.02 32.59
N SER A 176 108.33 -17.72 32.00
CA SER A 176 108.45 -16.69 30.95
C SER A 176 107.61 -17.01 29.71
N GLN A 177 107.52 -18.28 29.31
CA GLN A 177 106.67 -18.72 28.19
C GLN A 177 105.18 -18.62 28.51
N ILE A 178 104.76 -18.92 29.75
CA ILE A 178 103.37 -18.76 30.22
C ILE A 178 102.98 -17.28 30.22
N ASP A 179 103.85 -16.40 30.71
CA ASP A 179 103.58 -14.96 30.77
C ASP A 179 103.42 -14.36 29.36
N SER A 180 104.28 -14.76 28.41
CA SER A 180 104.17 -14.34 27.00
C SER A 180 102.87 -14.83 26.35
N ALA A 181 102.53 -16.12 26.52
CA ALA A 181 101.31 -16.69 25.95
C ALA A 181 100.04 -16.04 26.54
N THR A 182 100.06 -15.70 27.83
CA THR A 182 98.95 -15.01 28.50
C THR A 182 98.77 -13.59 27.96
N LYS A 183 99.87 -12.85 27.78
CA LYS A 183 99.85 -11.49 27.22
C LYS A 183 99.31 -11.46 25.78
N ASP A 184 99.76 -12.38 24.93
CA ASP A 184 99.31 -12.45 23.53
C ASP A 184 97.81 -12.79 23.43
N THR A 185 97.32 -13.72 24.26
CA THR A 185 95.88 -14.04 24.32
C THR A 185 95.07 -12.86 24.85
N GLN A 186 95.57 -12.12 25.84
CA GLN A 186 94.87 -10.93 26.34
C GLN A 186 94.71 -9.87 25.25
N GLN A 187 95.75 -9.61 24.44
CA GLN A 187 95.65 -8.71 23.30
C GLN A 187 94.63 -9.19 22.24
N ALA A 188 94.58 -10.50 21.98
CA ALA A 188 93.60 -11.08 21.06
C ALA A 188 92.15 -10.99 21.59
N LEU A 189 91.94 -11.14 22.91
CA LEU A 189 90.64 -10.95 23.55
C LEU A 189 90.19 -9.49 23.47
N ASP A 190 91.08 -8.54 23.75
CA ASP A 190 90.79 -7.11 23.67
C ASP A 190 90.42 -6.70 22.24
N GLN A 191 91.14 -7.21 21.24
CA GLN A 191 90.81 -6.99 19.82
C GLN A 191 89.46 -7.62 19.44
N ALA A 192 89.19 -8.86 19.85
CA ALA A 192 87.90 -9.51 19.59
C ALA A 192 86.73 -8.75 20.22
N LYS A 193 86.93 -8.18 21.41
CA LYS A 193 85.93 -7.33 22.07
C LYS A 193 85.72 -6.02 21.30
N SER A 194 86.79 -5.37 20.85
CA SER A 194 86.70 -4.15 20.05
C SER A 194 85.94 -4.39 18.73
N ASP A 195 86.22 -5.50 18.04
CA ASP A 195 85.56 -5.85 16.77
C ASP A 195 84.07 -6.17 16.96
N HIS A 196 83.74 -6.89 18.04
CA HIS A 196 82.35 -7.14 18.45
C HIS A 196 81.60 -5.83 18.72
N ASP A 197 82.15 -4.97 19.58
CA ASP A 197 81.50 -3.71 19.96
C ASP A 197 81.32 -2.78 18.74
N ALA A 198 82.29 -2.77 17.81
CA ALA A 198 82.17 -2.03 16.55
C ALA A 198 81.05 -2.58 15.64
N THR A 199 80.87 -3.90 15.59
CA THR A 199 79.83 -4.55 14.77
C THR A 199 78.44 -4.37 15.40
N ALA A 200 78.31 -4.53 16.71
CA ALA A 200 77.07 -4.29 17.44
C ALA A 200 76.60 -2.83 17.31
N ASN A 201 77.52 -1.85 17.40
CA ASN A 201 77.19 -0.44 17.20
C ASN A 201 76.69 -0.15 15.78
N LYS A 202 77.32 -0.73 14.74
CA LYS A 202 76.84 -0.60 13.35
C LYS A 202 75.42 -1.16 13.17
N LEU A 203 75.10 -2.29 13.80
CA LEU A 203 73.76 -2.90 13.74
C LEU A 203 72.72 -2.00 14.44
N ASN A 204 73.05 -1.41 15.59
CA ASN A 204 72.18 -0.46 16.30
C ASN A 204 71.92 0.81 15.49
N ASP A 205 72.97 1.37 14.86
CA ASP A 205 72.85 2.55 14.00
C ASP A 205 71.97 2.25 12.77
N GLN A 206 72.13 1.05 12.20
CA GLN A 206 71.33 0.61 11.05
C GLN A 206 69.85 0.46 11.43
N LEU A 207 69.52 -0.17 12.57
CA LEU A 207 68.14 -0.25 13.06
C LEU A 207 67.53 1.13 13.27
N THR A 208 68.29 2.07 13.85
CA THR A 208 67.83 3.44 14.09
C THR A 208 67.48 4.14 12.78
N ASN A 209 68.32 4.00 11.76
CA ASN A 209 68.07 4.58 10.44
C ASN A 209 66.88 3.93 9.72
N ASP A 210 66.77 2.59 9.77
CA ASP A 210 65.67 1.85 9.14
C ASP A 210 64.31 2.20 9.78
N LEU A 211 64.25 2.31 11.12
CA LEU A 211 63.05 2.74 11.84
C LEU A 211 62.67 4.19 11.50
N LYS A 212 63.65 5.09 11.40
CA LYS A 212 63.42 6.48 10.98
C LYS A 212 62.88 6.56 9.56
N GLN A 213 63.42 5.77 8.64
CA GLN A 213 62.95 5.71 7.26
C GLN A 213 61.54 5.12 7.17
N ASN A 214 61.25 4.07 7.96
CA ASN A 214 59.91 3.46 8.06
C ASN A 214 58.86 4.48 8.54
N ALA A 215 59.19 5.28 9.57
CA ALA A 215 58.31 6.34 10.07
C ALA A 215 58.08 7.46 9.05
N GLN A 216 59.11 7.86 8.30
CA GLN A 216 58.97 8.85 7.23
C GLN A 216 58.07 8.34 6.09
N GLN A 217 58.21 7.06 5.71
CA GLN A 217 57.35 6.43 4.70
C GLN A 217 55.90 6.31 5.17
N GLU A 218 55.66 5.98 6.45
CA GLU A 218 54.34 5.98 7.05
C GLU A 218 53.68 7.37 6.96
N GLN A 219 54.42 8.42 7.33
CA GLN A 219 53.90 9.79 7.27
C GLN A 219 53.61 10.23 5.82
N ALA A 220 54.47 9.89 4.86
CA ALA A 220 54.22 10.17 3.45
C ALA A 220 52.96 9.44 2.93
N ALA A 221 52.77 8.17 3.31
CA ALA A 221 51.58 7.40 2.96
C ALA A 221 50.30 8.02 3.56
N LYS A 222 50.35 8.49 4.82
CA LYS A 222 49.25 9.23 5.47
C LYS A 222 48.94 10.55 4.78
N ASN A 223 49.96 11.33 4.40
CA ASN A 223 49.77 12.61 3.72
C ASN A 223 49.16 12.44 2.31
N ASN A 224 49.45 11.33 1.63
CA ASN A 224 48.85 11.02 0.33
C ASN A 224 47.39 10.54 0.43
N LEU A 225 46.94 10.14 1.62
CA LEU A 225 45.55 9.73 1.86
C LEU A 225 44.67 10.98 1.96
N LYS A 226 43.81 11.20 0.96
CA LYS A 226 42.89 12.35 0.96
C LYS A 226 41.73 12.10 1.91
N GLN A 227 41.61 12.96 2.94
CA GLN A 227 40.45 12.99 3.80
C GLN A 227 39.24 13.60 3.07
N PRO A 228 38.02 13.04 3.18
CA PRO A 228 36.81 13.68 2.69
C PRO A 228 36.64 15.09 3.29
N ASN A 229 36.30 16.08 2.45
CA ASN A 229 36.10 17.46 2.92
C ASN A 229 34.76 17.56 3.68
N GLN A 230 34.84 17.72 5.00
CA GLN A 230 33.67 17.82 5.86
C GLN A 230 32.80 19.05 5.55
N ALA A 231 33.40 20.18 5.17
CA ALA A 231 32.65 21.39 4.85
C ALA A 231 31.84 21.25 3.55
N ASP A 232 32.42 20.63 2.51
CA ASP A 232 31.72 20.38 1.25
C ASP A 232 30.59 19.36 1.45
N ASN A 233 30.85 18.28 2.20
CA ASN A 233 29.86 17.26 2.52
C ASN A 233 28.67 17.86 3.30
N GLN A 234 28.94 18.70 4.30
CA GLN A 234 27.90 19.37 5.06
C GLN A 234 27.07 20.31 4.17
N LYS A 235 27.74 21.11 3.32
CA LYS A 235 27.05 21.99 2.37
C LYS A 235 26.13 21.20 1.43
N GLN A 236 26.60 20.07 0.88
CA GLN A 236 25.78 19.22 0.02
C GLN A 236 24.58 18.63 0.75
N LEU A 237 24.73 18.25 2.02
CA LEU A 237 23.63 17.78 2.87
C LEU A 237 22.60 18.88 3.11
N ASP A 238 23.04 20.09 3.44
CA ASP A 238 22.17 21.24 3.67
C ASP A 238 21.39 21.60 2.39
N ASP A 239 22.07 21.63 1.24
CA ASP A 239 21.44 21.89 -0.07
C ASP A 239 20.39 20.80 -0.40
N ALA A 240 20.70 19.53 -0.16
CA ALA A 240 19.76 18.42 -0.36
C ALA A 240 18.56 18.47 0.60
N GLN A 241 18.79 18.83 1.87
CA GLN A 241 17.74 19.00 2.87
C GLN A 241 16.82 20.18 2.50
N ASN A 242 17.39 21.29 2.04
CA ASN A 242 16.63 22.44 1.55
C ASN A 242 15.79 22.07 0.31
N ALA A 243 16.30 21.24 -0.59
CA ALA A 243 15.54 20.73 -1.72
C ALA A 243 14.33 19.88 -1.28
N VAL A 244 14.50 19.02 -0.26
CA VAL A 244 13.39 18.26 0.34
C VAL A 244 12.34 19.18 0.94
N ASN A 245 12.76 20.19 1.72
CA ASN A 245 11.84 21.13 2.36
C ASN A 245 11.03 21.92 1.32
N ASN A 246 11.69 22.43 0.27
CA ASN A 246 11.02 23.11 -0.84
C ASN A 246 10.04 22.20 -1.59
N ALA A 247 10.42 20.95 -1.88
CA ALA A 247 9.53 19.99 -2.54
C ALA A 247 8.33 19.63 -1.66
N GLN A 248 8.53 19.54 -0.33
CA GLN A 248 7.45 19.26 0.63
C GLN A 248 6.44 20.41 0.68
N GLY A 249 6.90 21.67 0.69
CA GLY A 249 6.02 22.84 0.60
C GLY A 249 5.16 22.80 -0.66
N LYS A 250 5.78 22.60 -1.84
CA LYS A 250 5.06 22.49 -3.12
C LYS A 250 4.06 21.32 -3.16
N ALA A 251 4.40 20.17 -2.58
CA ALA A 251 3.49 19.04 -2.49
C ALA A 251 2.27 19.35 -1.61
N ASN A 252 2.48 20.01 -0.48
CA ASN A 252 1.40 20.43 0.41
C ASN A 252 0.48 21.47 -0.26
N ASP A 253 1.06 22.48 -0.91
CA ASP A 253 0.30 23.52 -1.61
C ASP A 253 -0.56 22.92 -2.74
N ALA A 254 0.01 22.01 -3.53
CA ALA A 254 -0.72 21.33 -4.60
C ALA A 254 -1.85 20.45 -4.04
N GLN A 255 -1.63 19.77 -2.91
CA GLN A 255 -2.65 18.95 -2.26
C GLN A 255 -3.77 19.80 -1.67
N ASN A 256 -3.46 20.95 -1.08
CA ASN A 256 -4.44 21.91 -0.56
C ASN A 256 -5.29 22.50 -1.69
N ALA A 257 -4.66 22.89 -2.80
CA ALA A 257 -5.37 23.37 -3.99
C ALA A 257 -6.34 22.30 -4.55
N LEU A 258 -5.89 21.04 -4.63
CA LEU A 258 -6.73 19.92 -5.06
C LEU A 258 -7.94 19.70 -4.12
N THR A 259 -7.72 19.75 -2.81
CA THR A 259 -8.80 19.61 -1.82
C THR A 259 -9.85 20.72 -1.97
N ASN A 260 -9.41 21.97 -2.11
CA ASN A 260 -10.31 23.11 -2.30
C ASN A 260 -11.13 23.00 -3.60
N ALA A 261 -10.50 22.56 -4.69
CA ALA A 261 -11.20 22.32 -5.96
C ALA A 261 -12.24 21.20 -5.85
N LYS A 262 -11.92 20.09 -5.16
CA LYS A 262 -12.90 19.00 -4.91
C LYS A 262 -14.09 19.46 -4.08
N ASN A 263 -13.86 20.29 -3.05
CA ASN A 263 -14.94 20.86 -2.25
C ASN A 263 -15.86 21.74 -3.10
N THR A 264 -15.28 22.57 -3.98
CA THR A 264 -16.03 23.44 -4.89
C THR A 264 -16.85 22.63 -5.91
N LEU A 265 -16.27 21.56 -6.47
CA LEU A 265 -16.99 20.62 -7.35
C LEU A 265 -18.18 19.99 -6.64
N SER A 266 -17.98 19.47 -5.42
CA SER A 266 -19.05 18.83 -4.65
C SER A 266 -20.18 19.79 -4.33
N ALA A 267 -19.87 21.05 -3.96
CA ALA A 267 -20.89 22.07 -3.68
C ALA A 267 -21.75 22.37 -4.93
N ASN A 268 -21.12 22.51 -6.11
CA ASN A 268 -21.83 22.78 -7.35
C ASN A 268 -22.66 21.58 -7.83
N GLN A 269 -22.19 20.34 -7.62
CA GLN A 269 -22.98 19.13 -7.89
C GLN A 269 -24.24 19.09 -7.02
N SER A 270 -24.14 19.41 -5.73
CA SER A 270 -25.31 19.47 -4.85
C SER A 270 -26.31 20.55 -5.28
N ALA A 271 -25.83 21.73 -5.69
CA ALA A 271 -26.68 22.81 -6.19
C ALA A 271 -27.41 22.42 -7.49
N LEU A 272 -26.74 21.73 -8.42
CA LEU A 272 -27.34 21.23 -9.66
C LEU A 272 -28.47 20.25 -9.38
N THR A 273 -28.25 19.28 -8.47
CA THR A 273 -29.29 18.31 -8.09
C THR A 273 -30.52 19.00 -7.49
N GLN A 274 -30.32 19.99 -6.61
CA GLN A 274 -31.44 20.75 -6.03
C GLN A 274 -32.26 21.48 -7.10
N ALA A 275 -31.61 22.10 -8.09
CA ALA A 275 -32.29 22.79 -9.19
C ALA A 275 -33.05 21.80 -10.11
N GLN A 276 -32.47 20.62 -10.38
CA GLN A 276 -33.11 19.56 -11.17
C GLN A 276 -34.33 18.96 -10.46
N ASP A 277 -34.25 18.76 -9.14
CA ASP A 277 -35.36 18.25 -8.35
C ASP A 277 -36.54 19.25 -8.33
N ALA A 278 -36.26 20.54 -8.25
CA ALA A 278 -37.29 21.59 -8.31
C ALA A 278 -38.05 21.65 -9.64
N GLN A 279 -37.46 21.19 -10.76
CA GLN A 279 -38.10 21.17 -12.06
C GLN A 279 -39.08 20.00 -12.23
N LYS A 280 -38.97 18.95 -11.41
CA LYS A 280 -39.64 17.67 -11.63
C LYS A 280 -41.16 17.69 -11.43
N ASP A 281 -41.68 18.67 -10.70
CA ASP A 281 -43.09 18.75 -10.29
C ASP A 281 -43.95 19.70 -11.16
N HIS A 282 -43.39 20.32 -12.21
CA HIS A 282 -44.09 21.23 -13.13
C HIS A 282 -44.17 20.68 -14.56
N VAL A 283 -45.38 20.67 -15.16
CA VAL A 283 -45.58 20.33 -16.58
C VAL A 283 -45.58 21.63 -17.40
N VAL A 284 -44.49 21.89 -18.13
CA VAL A 284 -44.38 23.08 -18.99
C VAL A 284 -45.14 22.82 -20.30
N ASN A 285 -46.27 23.50 -20.49
CA ASN A 285 -46.97 23.54 -21.78
C ASN A 285 -46.22 24.46 -22.76
N THR A 286 -46.15 24.07 -24.03
CA THR A 286 -45.55 24.87 -25.11
C THR A 286 -46.47 24.92 -26.32
N ILE A 287 -46.27 25.93 -27.18
CA ILE A 287 -46.90 26.00 -28.50
C ILE A 287 -45.92 25.44 -29.54
N ASN A 288 -46.22 24.25 -30.04
CA ASN A 288 -45.45 23.56 -31.06
C ASN A 288 -45.83 24.10 -32.45
N LEU A 289 -44.90 24.81 -33.07
CA LEU A 289 -45.12 25.44 -34.38
C LEU A 289 -44.61 24.55 -35.51
N PRO A 290 -45.36 24.41 -36.62
CA PRO A 290 -44.87 23.74 -37.81
C PRO A 290 -43.71 24.52 -38.45
N ALA A 291 -42.85 23.82 -39.16
CA ALA A 291 -41.74 24.44 -39.87
C ALA A 291 -42.24 25.52 -40.83
N GLY A 292 -41.61 26.69 -40.82
CA GLY A 292 -41.99 27.84 -41.66
C GLY A 292 -43.06 28.77 -41.08
N TYR A 293 -43.68 28.45 -39.93
CA TYR A 293 -44.66 29.35 -39.28
C TYR A 293 -44.02 30.67 -38.82
N ILE A 294 -42.90 30.60 -38.12
CA ILE A 294 -42.15 31.80 -37.70
C ILE A 294 -41.69 32.62 -38.91
N ASP A 295 -41.25 31.96 -39.98
CA ASP A 295 -40.79 32.63 -41.18
C ASP A 295 -41.92 33.36 -41.92
N ALA A 296 -43.14 32.83 -41.89
CA ALA A 296 -44.33 33.50 -42.44
C ALA A 296 -44.63 34.81 -41.70
N TRP A 297 -44.52 34.83 -40.36
CA TRP A 297 -44.71 36.06 -39.59
C TRP A 297 -43.55 37.05 -39.74
N LYS A 298 -42.32 36.57 -39.90
CA LYS A 298 -41.18 37.43 -40.27
C LYS A 298 -41.36 38.04 -41.65
N GLU A 299 -41.88 37.27 -42.59
CA GLU A 299 -42.22 37.74 -43.93
C GLU A 299 -43.22 38.90 -43.82
N TYR A 300 -44.34 38.71 -43.10
CA TYR A 300 -45.33 39.77 -42.84
C TYR A 300 -44.71 41.03 -42.21
N VAL A 301 -43.93 40.89 -41.14
CA VAL A 301 -43.30 42.03 -40.45
C VAL A 301 -42.42 42.86 -41.40
N ASN A 302 -41.76 42.21 -42.36
CA ASN A 302 -40.86 42.87 -43.31
C ASN A 302 -41.56 43.42 -44.56
N THR A 303 -42.70 42.84 -44.95
CA THR A 303 -43.38 43.18 -46.22
C THR A 303 -44.67 43.96 -46.03
N LYS A 304 -45.20 44.06 -44.80
CA LYS A 304 -46.48 44.72 -44.59
C LYS A 304 -46.43 46.21 -44.89
N GLU A 305 -47.52 46.70 -45.48
CA GLU A 305 -47.73 48.12 -45.72
C GLU A 305 -47.82 48.90 -44.39
N LYS A 306 -47.55 50.20 -44.48
CA LYS A 306 -47.58 51.08 -43.30
C LYS A 306 -48.98 51.11 -42.70
N ASN A 307 -49.07 50.92 -41.38
CA ASN A 307 -50.32 50.85 -40.60
C ASN A 307 -51.20 49.62 -40.88
N ASP A 308 -50.74 48.66 -41.67
CA ASP A 308 -51.48 47.42 -41.86
C ASP A 308 -51.53 46.58 -40.58
N TRP A 309 -52.73 46.09 -40.31
CA TRP A 309 -53.12 45.44 -39.08
C TRP A 309 -53.84 44.09 -39.28
N LEU A 310 -54.07 43.69 -40.54
CA LEU A 310 -54.73 42.44 -40.92
C LEU A 310 -53.93 41.74 -42.03
N VAL A 311 -53.93 40.41 -42.01
CA VAL A 311 -53.51 39.57 -43.13
C VAL A 311 -54.78 39.05 -43.80
N THR A 312 -55.21 39.67 -44.90
CA THR A 312 -56.39 39.22 -45.66
C THR A 312 -56.00 38.59 -46.98
N GLU A 313 -56.85 37.72 -47.52
CA GLU A 313 -56.61 37.11 -48.84
C GLU A 313 -56.47 38.17 -49.96
N SER A 314 -57.13 39.33 -49.83
CA SER A 314 -57.05 40.41 -50.81
C SER A 314 -55.70 41.13 -50.82
N THR A 315 -55.09 41.30 -49.65
CA THR A 315 -53.91 42.16 -49.46
C THR A 315 -52.62 41.35 -49.45
N TYR A 316 -52.67 40.11 -48.93
CA TYR A 316 -51.53 39.21 -48.81
C TYR A 316 -51.89 37.77 -49.26
N PRO A 317 -52.29 37.54 -50.53
CA PRO A 317 -52.88 36.27 -50.98
C PRO A 317 -51.98 35.04 -50.76
N ASP A 318 -50.68 35.15 -51.05
CA ASP A 318 -49.74 34.03 -50.92
C ASP A 318 -49.43 33.71 -49.46
N LEU A 319 -49.19 34.75 -48.66
CA LEU A 319 -48.95 34.62 -47.22
C LEU A 319 -50.21 34.10 -46.49
N PHE A 320 -51.40 34.58 -46.86
CA PHE A 320 -52.67 34.14 -46.28
C PHE A 320 -52.88 32.63 -46.48
N LYS A 321 -52.71 32.13 -47.72
CA LYS A 321 -52.82 30.68 -48.02
C LYS A 321 -51.75 29.84 -47.32
N LYS A 322 -50.53 30.39 -47.19
CA LYS A 322 -49.43 29.76 -46.46
C LYS A 322 -49.76 29.62 -44.97
N LEU A 323 -50.25 30.70 -44.34
CA LEU A 323 -50.68 30.69 -42.94
C LEU A 323 -51.84 29.72 -42.73
N GLU A 324 -52.87 29.73 -43.58
CA GLU A 324 -54.04 28.83 -43.44
C GLU A 324 -53.64 27.34 -43.47
N THR A 325 -52.60 27.01 -44.25
CA THR A 325 -52.05 25.64 -44.30
C THR A 325 -51.29 25.30 -43.01
N LEU A 326 -50.43 26.22 -42.56
CA LEU A 326 -49.63 26.03 -41.35
C LEU A 326 -50.51 25.99 -40.10
N ASP A 327 -51.58 26.78 -40.04
CA ASP A 327 -52.54 26.81 -38.94
C ASP A 327 -53.20 25.43 -38.73
N LYS A 328 -53.61 24.77 -39.83
CA LYS A 328 -54.19 23.41 -39.79
C LYS A 328 -53.20 22.37 -39.28
N GLU A 329 -51.90 22.57 -39.50
CA GLU A 329 -50.84 21.71 -38.97
C GLU A 329 -50.55 22.03 -37.50
N ALA A 330 -50.43 23.32 -37.16
CA ALA A 330 -50.22 23.79 -35.80
C ALA A 330 -51.33 23.31 -34.85
N LEU A 331 -52.60 23.37 -35.26
CA LEU A 331 -53.73 22.86 -34.47
C LEU A 331 -53.64 21.34 -34.18
N LYS A 332 -52.96 20.55 -35.03
CA LYS A 332 -52.75 19.11 -34.78
C LYS A 332 -51.57 18.85 -33.84
N ASN A 333 -50.57 19.72 -33.85
CA ASN A 333 -49.32 19.55 -33.10
C ASN A 333 -49.43 20.01 -31.63
N ASN A 334 -50.54 20.66 -31.27
CA ASN A 334 -50.73 21.29 -29.98
C ASN A 334 -51.84 20.60 -29.18
N VAL A 335 -51.46 20.07 -28.03
CA VAL A 335 -52.37 19.43 -27.07
C VAL A 335 -51.99 19.94 -25.68
N TYR A 336 -53.00 20.37 -24.92
CA TYR A 336 -52.77 20.77 -23.54
C TYR A 336 -52.40 19.56 -22.68
N HIS A 337 -51.34 19.70 -21.88
CA HIS A 337 -50.90 18.71 -20.90
C HIS A 337 -51.27 19.16 -19.49
N THR A 338 -52.01 18.31 -18.77
CA THR A 338 -52.47 18.58 -17.40
C THR A 338 -51.30 18.77 -16.44
N ASP A 339 -51.30 19.89 -15.73
CA ASP A 339 -50.39 20.15 -14.61
C ASP A 339 -51.04 19.67 -13.30
N LEU A 340 -50.45 18.62 -12.71
CA LEU A 340 -50.96 17.98 -11.49
C LEU A 340 -50.80 18.85 -10.24
N ALA A 341 -49.87 19.81 -10.23
CA ALA A 341 -49.73 20.79 -9.16
C ALA A 341 -50.80 21.89 -9.31
N ALA A 342 -51.00 22.40 -10.52
CA ALA A 342 -52.04 23.40 -10.81
C ALA A 342 -53.47 22.86 -10.59
N ALA A 343 -53.70 21.56 -10.83
CA ALA A 343 -55.00 20.91 -10.59
C ALA A 343 -55.43 20.91 -9.11
N LYS A 344 -54.53 21.22 -8.17
CA LYS A 344 -54.83 21.30 -6.73
C LYS A 344 -55.09 22.73 -6.24
N VAL A 345 -54.93 23.73 -7.11
CA VAL A 345 -55.05 25.14 -6.76
C VAL A 345 -56.41 25.65 -7.25
N PRO A 346 -57.30 26.14 -6.37
CA PRO A 346 -58.58 26.70 -6.80
C PRO A 346 -58.42 28.08 -7.44
N VAL A 347 -59.27 28.39 -8.43
CA VAL A 347 -59.42 29.71 -9.05
C VAL A 347 -60.56 30.46 -8.39
N THR A 348 -60.35 31.74 -8.16
CA THR A 348 -61.30 32.64 -7.51
C THR A 348 -61.92 33.59 -8.51
N LEU A 349 -63.26 33.57 -8.58
CA LEU A 349 -64.05 34.56 -9.31
C LEU A 349 -64.68 35.55 -8.33
N ASN A 350 -64.62 36.84 -8.68
CA ASN A 350 -65.29 37.92 -7.98
C ASN A 350 -66.82 37.78 -8.11
N ALA A 351 -67.57 38.46 -7.25
CA ALA A 351 -69.03 38.38 -7.22
C ALA A 351 -69.72 38.78 -8.55
N ASN A 352 -69.07 39.62 -9.36
CA ASN A 352 -69.55 40.06 -10.67
C ASN A 352 -69.15 39.12 -11.82
N GLY A 353 -68.50 37.98 -11.54
CA GLY A 353 -68.13 36.98 -12.54
C GLY A 353 -66.75 37.17 -13.19
N THR A 354 -65.92 38.08 -12.69
CA THR A 354 -64.54 38.31 -13.20
C THR A 354 -63.50 37.53 -12.41
N LEU A 355 -62.33 37.24 -13.00
CA LEU A 355 -61.20 36.68 -12.24
C LEU A 355 -60.73 37.60 -11.10
N SER A 356 -60.26 36.99 -10.01
CA SER A 356 -59.51 37.72 -8.98
C SER A 356 -58.17 38.22 -9.55
N ARG A 357 -57.67 39.34 -9.02
CA ARG A 357 -56.38 39.91 -9.43
C ARG A 357 -55.22 38.90 -9.35
N ASP A 358 -55.18 38.09 -8.30
CA ASP A 358 -54.14 37.08 -8.11
C ASP A 358 -54.23 35.96 -9.16
N ASP A 359 -55.41 35.65 -9.67
CA ASP A 359 -55.58 34.67 -10.74
C ASP A 359 -55.36 35.27 -12.12
N ILE A 360 -55.59 36.58 -12.31
CA ILE A 360 -55.14 37.34 -13.50
C ILE A 360 -53.62 37.30 -13.61
N ILE A 361 -52.87 37.45 -12.50
CA ILE A 361 -51.40 37.31 -12.50
C ILE A 361 -50.98 35.91 -12.98
N LYS A 362 -51.62 34.85 -12.47
CA LYS A 362 -51.30 33.48 -12.86
C LYS A 362 -51.66 33.20 -14.32
N ALA A 363 -52.84 33.64 -14.75
CA ALA A 363 -53.30 33.57 -16.13
C ALA A 363 -52.32 34.27 -17.09
N THR A 364 -51.93 35.50 -16.75
CA THR A 364 -51.02 36.31 -17.55
C THR A 364 -49.63 35.68 -17.63
N ARG A 365 -49.09 35.18 -16.51
CA ARG A 365 -47.79 34.47 -16.49
C ARG A 365 -47.80 33.26 -17.42
N PHE A 366 -48.87 32.47 -17.39
CA PHE A 366 -49.01 31.30 -18.25
C PHE A 366 -49.19 31.68 -19.73
N ALA A 367 -49.97 32.72 -20.03
CA ALA A 367 -50.09 33.20 -21.41
C ALA A 367 -48.76 33.74 -21.96
N VAL A 368 -48.03 34.51 -21.16
CA VAL A 368 -46.74 35.08 -21.55
C VAL A 368 -45.68 33.99 -21.74
N SER A 369 -45.68 32.92 -20.92
CA SER A 369 -44.73 31.82 -21.11
C SER A 369 -44.96 31.05 -22.42
N LEU A 370 -46.19 31.05 -22.95
CA LEU A 370 -46.54 30.46 -24.25
C LEU A 370 -46.23 31.39 -25.43
N LEU A 371 -46.51 32.70 -25.28
CA LEU A 371 -46.42 33.68 -26.38
C LEU A 371 -45.00 34.24 -26.58
N ASN A 372 -44.24 34.48 -25.50
CA ASN A 372 -42.92 35.11 -25.60
C ASN A 372 -41.92 34.31 -26.45
N PRO A 373 -41.84 32.96 -26.34
CA PRO A 373 -40.96 32.19 -27.22
C PRO A 373 -41.24 32.40 -28.71
N ILE A 374 -42.52 32.57 -29.08
CA ILE A 374 -42.95 32.83 -30.47
C ILE A 374 -42.54 34.24 -30.89
N ARG A 375 -42.84 35.24 -30.03
CA ARG A 375 -42.49 36.65 -30.26
C ARG A 375 -40.99 36.86 -30.44
N GLU A 376 -40.18 36.24 -29.58
CA GLU A 376 -38.72 36.23 -29.67
C GLU A 376 -38.24 35.60 -30.98
N ALA A 377 -38.82 34.46 -31.36
CA ALA A 377 -38.45 33.76 -32.58
C ALA A 377 -38.78 34.57 -33.84
N ILE A 378 -39.89 35.32 -33.85
CA ILE A 378 -40.25 36.27 -34.93
C ILE A 378 -39.29 37.49 -34.93
N GLY A 379 -38.84 37.94 -33.76
CA GLY A 379 -37.95 39.09 -33.60
C GLY A 379 -38.67 40.37 -33.17
N VAL A 380 -39.85 40.26 -32.55
CA VAL A 380 -40.59 41.38 -31.95
C VAL A 380 -40.34 41.45 -30.44
N THR A 381 -40.76 42.54 -29.79
CA THR A 381 -40.59 42.72 -28.34
C THR A 381 -41.37 41.66 -27.56
N PRO A 382 -40.75 40.88 -26.66
CA PRO A 382 -41.48 39.97 -25.77
C PRO A 382 -42.43 40.74 -24.84
N TYR A 383 -43.55 40.13 -24.46
CA TYR A 383 -44.44 40.74 -23.47
C TYR A 383 -43.78 40.81 -22.11
N LYS A 384 -44.02 41.94 -21.43
CA LYS A 384 -43.81 42.09 -20.00
C LYS A 384 -45.14 41.95 -19.27
N ILE A 385 -45.04 41.71 -17.97
CA ILE A 385 -46.18 41.75 -17.05
C ILE A 385 -45.88 42.86 -16.06
N THR A 386 -46.76 43.86 -15.95
CA THR A 386 -46.63 44.94 -14.98
C THR A 386 -47.87 44.96 -14.09
N ASN A 387 -47.79 45.59 -12.92
CA ASN A 387 -49.01 45.81 -12.12
C ASN A 387 -50.08 46.57 -12.91
N ALA A 388 -49.68 47.51 -13.78
CA ALA A 388 -50.58 48.22 -14.68
C ALA A 388 -51.29 47.27 -15.66
N SER A 389 -50.59 46.34 -16.30
CA SER A 389 -51.22 45.45 -17.28
C SER A 389 -52.23 44.50 -16.64
N ILE A 390 -51.95 44.04 -15.42
CA ILE A 390 -52.87 43.22 -14.62
C ILE A 390 -54.13 44.02 -14.23
N ASP A 391 -53.95 45.24 -13.74
CA ASP A 391 -55.06 46.06 -13.25
C ASP A 391 -55.92 46.60 -14.40
N VAL A 392 -55.32 46.91 -15.56
CA VAL A 392 -56.07 47.24 -16.79
C VAL A 392 -56.93 46.05 -17.24
N ALA A 393 -56.37 44.84 -17.30
CA ALA A 393 -57.13 43.66 -17.70
C ALA A 393 -58.30 43.36 -16.73
N GLN A 394 -58.11 43.63 -15.43
CA GLN A 394 -59.18 43.55 -14.43
C GLN A 394 -60.25 44.62 -14.67
N ASP A 395 -59.84 45.86 -14.96
CA ASP A 395 -60.75 46.98 -15.22
C ASP A 395 -61.61 46.74 -16.48
N VAL A 396 -61.02 46.24 -17.57
CA VAL A 396 -61.75 45.88 -18.79
C VAL A 396 -62.82 44.84 -18.49
N ALA A 397 -62.46 43.72 -17.86
CA ALA A 397 -63.42 42.69 -17.48
C ALA A 397 -64.55 43.23 -16.58
N ASN A 398 -64.23 44.17 -15.69
CA ASN A 398 -65.23 44.80 -14.82
C ASN A 398 -66.19 45.73 -15.57
N GLU A 399 -65.71 46.53 -16.51
CA GLU A 399 -66.57 47.41 -17.33
C GLU A 399 -67.48 46.58 -18.25
N TYR A 400 -66.97 45.52 -18.90
CA TYR A 400 -67.81 44.57 -19.66
C TYR A 400 -68.94 43.96 -18.82
N ARG A 401 -68.70 43.69 -17.52
CA ARG A 401 -69.75 43.19 -16.60
C ARG A 401 -70.68 44.26 -16.08
N LYS A 402 -70.19 45.48 -15.90
CA LYS A 402 -71.00 46.65 -15.53
C LYS A 402 -72.00 47.00 -16.63
N ASP A 403 -71.59 46.87 -17.90
CA ASP A 403 -72.43 47.13 -19.07
C ASP A 403 -73.28 45.91 -19.46
N ASN A 404 -73.08 44.77 -18.78
CA ASN A 404 -73.72 43.49 -19.07
C ASN A 404 -73.56 43.10 -20.56
N TRP A 405 -72.37 43.37 -21.10
CA TRP A 405 -72.05 43.25 -22.52
C TRP A 405 -71.90 41.79 -22.96
N ASN A 406 -72.56 41.37 -24.02
CA ASN A 406 -72.43 40.01 -24.54
C ASN A 406 -71.56 39.97 -25.80
N THR A 407 -70.25 39.76 -25.64
CA THR A 407 -69.26 39.76 -26.75
C THR A 407 -69.59 38.74 -27.85
N TRP A 408 -70.23 37.63 -27.47
CA TRP A 408 -70.68 36.60 -28.43
C TRP A 408 -71.73 37.11 -29.43
N GLU A 409 -72.45 38.17 -29.10
CA GLU A 409 -73.52 38.75 -29.92
C GLU A 409 -73.18 40.16 -30.43
N HIS A 410 -72.24 40.85 -29.78
CA HIS A 410 -72.01 42.29 -29.98
C HIS A 410 -70.56 42.67 -30.32
N ALA A 411 -69.65 41.71 -30.52
CA ALA A 411 -68.21 41.97 -30.69
C ALA A 411 -67.62 42.76 -29.51
N HIS A 412 -66.47 43.43 -29.67
CA HIS A 412 -65.79 44.17 -28.61
C HIS A 412 -66.63 45.36 -28.08
N ASP A 413 -66.59 45.57 -26.76
CA ASP A 413 -67.13 46.74 -26.09
C ASP A 413 -66.14 47.90 -26.16
N ASN A 414 -66.18 48.62 -27.29
CA ASN A 414 -65.25 49.74 -27.53
C ASN A 414 -65.44 50.88 -26.52
N ASP A 415 -66.66 51.10 -26.02
CA ASP A 415 -66.94 52.14 -25.03
C ASP A 415 -66.25 51.78 -23.69
N ALA A 416 -66.32 50.51 -23.27
CA ALA A 416 -65.58 50.04 -22.10
C ALA A 416 -64.06 50.18 -22.27
N LEU A 417 -63.51 49.81 -23.44
CA LEU A 417 -62.08 49.95 -23.73
C LEU A 417 -61.62 51.42 -23.69
N ASP A 418 -62.39 52.34 -24.27
CA ASP A 418 -62.11 53.78 -24.26
C ASP A 418 -62.21 54.35 -22.84
N HIS A 419 -63.19 53.93 -22.04
CA HIS A 419 -63.28 54.34 -20.64
C HIS A 419 -62.05 53.89 -19.83
N VAL A 420 -61.56 52.67 -20.04
CA VAL A 420 -60.37 52.18 -19.38
C VAL A 420 -59.12 52.91 -19.88
N ALA A 421 -58.95 53.11 -21.19
CA ALA A 421 -57.83 53.86 -21.76
C ALA A 421 -57.74 55.28 -21.14
N ASN A 422 -58.87 56.00 -21.09
CA ASN A 422 -58.97 57.30 -20.45
C ASN A 422 -58.69 57.26 -18.94
N LYS A 423 -59.21 56.25 -18.22
CA LYS A 423 -58.95 56.05 -16.78
C LYS A 423 -57.45 55.89 -16.49
N TRP A 424 -56.72 55.27 -17.41
CA TRP A 424 -55.29 54.99 -17.29
C TRP A 424 -54.39 56.03 -17.96
N ASN A 425 -54.97 57.00 -18.68
CA ASN A 425 -54.28 58.04 -19.45
C ASN A 425 -53.31 57.44 -20.48
N ILE A 426 -53.84 56.53 -21.30
CA ILE A 426 -53.11 55.86 -22.38
C ILE A 426 -53.95 55.93 -23.66
N ASP A 427 -53.27 55.86 -24.80
CA ASP A 427 -53.89 56.07 -26.11
C ASP A 427 -54.89 54.97 -26.50
N LEU A 428 -54.64 53.73 -26.07
CA LEU A 428 -55.43 52.57 -26.45
C LEU A 428 -55.21 51.41 -25.47
N VAL A 429 -56.28 50.67 -25.18
CA VAL A 429 -56.20 49.30 -24.67
C VAL A 429 -56.44 48.35 -25.83
N GLY A 430 -55.38 47.65 -26.27
CA GLY A 430 -55.52 46.60 -27.27
C GLY A 430 -56.24 45.40 -26.67
N GLU A 431 -57.09 44.74 -27.45
CA GLU A 431 -57.82 43.56 -26.98
C GLU A 431 -57.92 42.50 -28.08
N SER A 432 -57.53 41.28 -27.72
CA SER A 432 -57.91 40.06 -28.40
C SER A 432 -58.81 39.24 -27.49
N TRP A 433 -60.01 38.90 -27.97
CA TRP A 433 -61.01 38.20 -27.16
C TRP A 433 -61.34 36.82 -27.75
N THR A 434 -61.59 35.84 -26.88
CA THR A 434 -62.09 34.54 -27.31
C THR A 434 -63.08 33.96 -26.31
N GLY A 435 -64.09 33.28 -26.84
CA GLY A 435 -65.09 32.58 -26.06
C GLY A 435 -64.52 31.44 -25.24
N ASP A 436 -65.23 31.09 -24.18
CA ASP A 436 -64.83 30.15 -23.15
C ASP A 436 -65.27 28.70 -23.42
N VAL A 437 -65.31 28.30 -24.69
CA VAL A 437 -65.84 26.99 -25.14
C VAL A 437 -65.27 25.80 -24.35
N ALA A 438 -64.03 25.90 -23.87
CA ALA A 438 -63.38 24.88 -23.04
C ALA A 438 -64.04 24.63 -21.67
N PHE A 439 -64.88 25.54 -21.18
CA PHE A 439 -65.57 25.46 -19.88
C PHE A 439 -67.03 25.01 -19.96
N GLY A 440 -67.52 24.75 -21.16
CA GLY A 440 -68.90 24.39 -21.39
C GLY A 440 -69.22 22.91 -21.12
N GLN A 441 -70.41 22.65 -20.56
CA GLN A 441 -70.91 21.30 -20.28
C GLN A 441 -72.34 21.14 -20.82
N VAL A 442 -72.68 19.95 -21.31
CA VAL A 442 -74.06 19.65 -21.73
C VAL A 442 -74.94 19.47 -20.50
N LYS A 443 -75.96 20.33 -20.35
CA LYS A 443 -76.96 20.19 -19.29
C LYS A 443 -78.27 19.66 -19.88
N TRP A 444 -78.65 18.46 -19.44
CA TRP A 444 -79.93 17.88 -19.81
C TRP A 444 -81.04 18.37 -18.86
N THR A 445 -82.09 19.01 -19.39
CA THR A 445 -83.27 19.41 -18.61
C THR A 445 -84.47 18.50 -18.89
N PRO A 446 -85.00 17.76 -17.89
CA PRO A 446 -85.96 16.68 -18.13
C PRO A 446 -87.35 17.05 -18.67
N ASN A 447 -87.79 18.31 -18.59
CA ASN A 447 -89.21 18.65 -18.77
C ASN A 447 -89.59 19.44 -20.03
N ASN A 448 -88.63 19.85 -20.88
CA ASN A 448 -88.92 20.63 -22.10
C ASN A 448 -88.28 20.09 -23.39
N GLY A 449 -87.56 18.96 -23.37
CA GLY A 449 -86.86 18.44 -24.56
C GLY A 449 -85.64 19.25 -25.03
N ASP A 450 -85.41 20.44 -24.50
CA ASP A 450 -84.24 21.27 -24.79
C ASP A 450 -82.97 20.72 -24.13
N THR A 451 -81.97 20.41 -24.95
CA THR A 451 -80.57 20.26 -24.53
C THR A 451 -79.92 21.64 -24.52
N GLY A 452 -79.71 22.21 -23.34
CA GLY A 452 -79.01 23.49 -23.18
C GLY A 452 -77.54 23.26 -22.86
N PHE A 453 -76.64 23.97 -23.53
CA PHE A 453 -75.23 23.99 -23.16
C PHE A 453 -75.03 25.03 -22.05
N VAL A 454 -74.47 24.64 -20.92
CA VAL A 454 -74.29 25.54 -19.76
C VAL A 454 -72.85 25.53 -19.35
N HIS A 455 -72.29 26.73 -19.19
CA HIS A 455 -70.97 26.89 -18.62
C HIS A 455 -71.07 26.91 -17.08
N ASN A 456 -70.25 26.07 -16.45
CA ASN A 456 -70.23 25.89 -15.01
C ASN A 456 -68.85 26.25 -14.47
N TYR A 457 -68.77 27.38 -13.78
CA TYR A 457 -67.53 27.91 -13.23
C TYR A 457 -67.36 27.62 -11.72
N ASN A 458 -68.16 26.71 -11.16
CA ASN A 458 -67.98 26.28 -9.78
C ASN A 458 -66.76 25.36 -9.68
N ASN A 459 -65.90 25.59 -8.68
CA ASN A 459 -64.70 24.79 -8.40
C ASN A 459 -63.67 24.74 -9.54
N LEU A 460 -63.54 25.82 -10.32
CA LEU A 460 -62.44 25.92 -11.29
C LEU A 460 -61.09 25.76 -10.59
N THR A 461 -60.20 24.98 -11.19
CA THR A 461 -58.81 24.86 -10.78
C THR A 461 -57.91 25.71 -11.66
N LEU A 462 -56.69 25.96 -11.20
CA LEU A 462 -55.70 26.68 -11.98
C LEU A 462 -55.32 25.92 -13.26
N ASN A 463 -55.35 24.58 -13.23
CA ASN A 463 -55.18 23.77 -14.42
C ASN A 463 -56.30 24.01 -15.45
N ASP A 464 -57.56 24.16 -15.01
CA ASP A 464 -58.67 24.46 -15.92
C ASP A 464 -58.48 25.85 -16.55
N LEU A 465 -58.09 26.84 -15.74
CA LEU A 465 -57.77 28.18 -16.23
C LEU A 465 -56.64 28.16 -17.27
N TYR A 466 -55.56 27.43 -17.02
CA TYR A 466 -54.45 27.26 -17.96
C TYR A 466 -54.88 26.54 -19.24
N GLN A 467 -55.71 25.49 -19.15
CA GLN A 467 -56.26 24.83 -20.34
C GLN A 467 -57.12 25.79 -21.18
N GLY A 468 -57.94 26.63 -20.53
CA GLY A 468 -58.73 27.67 -21.18
C GLY A 468 -57.86 28.67 -21.92
N ILE A 469 -56.80 29.18 -21.28
CA ILE A 469 -55.84 30.13 -21.87
C ILE A 469 -55.05 29.48 -23.02
N TYR A 470 -54.60 28.24 -22.86
CA TYR A 470 -53.90 27.50 -23.91
C TYR A 470 -54.79 27.36 -25.14
N SER A 471 -56.03 26.91 -24.95
CA SER A 471 -57.03 26.76 -26.02
C SER A 471 -57.37 28.10 -26.68
N SER A 472 -57.42 29.16 -25.88
CA SER A 472 -57.63 30.53 -26.33
C SER A 472 -56.52 31.00 -27.27
N ILE A 473 -55.25 30.85 -26.84
CA ILE A 473 -54.08 31.19 -27.66
C ILE A 473 -54.07 30.40 -28.97
N LEU A 474 -54.36 29.09 -28.95
CA LEU A 474 -54.46 28.30 -30.18
C LEU A 474 -55.53 28.82 -31.13
N SER A 475 -56.64 29.33 -30.60
CA SER A 475 -57.75 29.84 -31.41
C SER A 475 -57.38 31.20 -32.00
N LEU A 476 -56.80 32.09 -31.21
CA LEU A 476 -56.34 33.40 -31.66
C LEU A 476 -55.17 33.32 -32.66
N LEU A 477 -54.31 32.29 -32.55
CA LEU A 477 -53.18 32.11 -33.49
C LEU A 477 -53.55 31.34 -34.76
N PHE A 478 -54.39 30.32 -34.66
CA PHE A 478 -54.55 29.31 -35.73
C PHE A 478 -56.00 29.13 -36.20
N LYS A 479 -56.97 29.85 -35.64
CA LYS A 479 -58.37 29.85 -36.10
C LYS A 479 -58.86 31.25 -36.42
N ASP A 480 -57.95 32.09 -36.93
CA ASP A 480 -58.17 33.53 -37.08
C ASP A 480 -58.24 34.00 -38.55
N ALA A 481 -58.21 33.05 -39.50
CA ALA A 481 -58.21 33.35 -40.92
C ALA A 481 -59.49 34.08 -41.38
N ASP A 482 -60.64 33.75 -40.79
CA ASP A 482 -61.93 34.38 -41.07
C ASP A 482 -62.02 35.83 -40.56
N GLN A 483 -61.16 36.20 -39.61
CA GLN A 483 -61.01 37.56 -39.09
C GLN A 483 -59.81 38.30 -39.72
N GLY A 484 -59.24 37.76 -40.78
CA GLY A 484 -58.06 38.34 -41.44
C GLY A 484 -56.84 38.39 -40.53
N TYR A 485 -56.68 37.40 -39.65
CA TYR A 485 -55.59 37.31 -38.68
C TYR A 485 -55.48 38.52 -37.72
N GLY A 486 -56.60 39.19 -37.44
CA GLY A 486 -56.63 40.37 -36.59
C GLY A 486 -56.14 40.08 -35.17
N HIS A 487 -56.57 38.98 -34.57
CA HIS A 487 -56.13 38.59 -33.24
C HIS A 487 -54.68 38.08 -33.26
N ALA A 488 -54.33 37.24 -34.24
CA ALA A 488 -52.98 36.70 -34.37
C ALA A 488 -51.93 37.81 -34.50
N THR A 489 -52.21 38.83 -35.32
CA THR A 489 -51.30 39.97 -35.51
C THR A 489 -51.14 40.82 -34.25
N ASP A 490 -52.18 40.92 -33.42
CA ASP A 490 -52.18 41.61 -32.14
C ASP A 490 -51.39 40.82 -31.08
N ILE A 491 -51.77 39.57 -30.79
CA ILE A 491 -51.11 38.78 -29.74
C ILE A 491 -49.66 38.44 -30.06
N LEU A 492 -49.30 38.30 -31.34
CA LEU A 492 -47.92 38.14 -31.77
C LEU A 492 -47.15 39.47 -31.82
N GLY A 493 -47.81 40.62 -31.66
CA GLY A 493 -47.17 41.94 -31.64
C GLY A 493 -46.63 42.41 -32.99
N VAL A 494 -46.91 41.67 -34.06
CA VAL A 494 -46.47 42.01 -35.42
C VAL A 494 -47.25 43.19 -35.99
N ARG A 495 -48.43 43.51 -35.42
CA ARG A 495 -49.23 44.70 -35.74
C ARG A 495 -48.49 46.02 -35.47
N ALA A 496 -47.69 46.09 -34.39
CA ALA A 496 -46.95 47.30 -34.00
C ALA A 496 -45.71 47.59 -34.87
N ALA A 497 -45.19 46.58 -35.57
CA ALA A 497 -44.08 46.79 -36.51
C ALA A 497 -44.53 47.79 -37.60
N ASN A 498 -43.67 48.71 -38.02
CA ASN A 498 -43.94 49.64 -39.14
C ASN A 498 -45.33 50.33 -39.10
N SER A 499 -45.75 50.84 -37.92
CA SER A 499 -47.05 51.50 -37.69
C SER A 499 -46.88 52.86 -37.03
N ASP A 500 -47.53 53.91 -37.54
CA ASP A 500 -47.57 55.24 -36.89
C ASP A 500 -48.58 55.30 -35.74
N LEU A 501 -49.37 54.25 -35.59
CA LEU A 501 -50.41 54.18 -34.57
C LEU A 501 -49.82 53.59 -33.28
N PRO A 502 -50.22 54.07 -32.09
CA PRO A 502 -49.86 53.48 -30.80
C PRO A 502 -50.63 52.16 -30.58
N LEU A 503 -50.49 51.21 -31.51
CA LEU A 503 -51.13 49.90 -31.50
C LEU A 503 -50.26 48.87 -30.78
N ALA A 504 -50.94 47.86 -30.20
CA ALA A 504 -50.40 46.64 -29.61
C ALA A 504 -49.31 46.90 -28.55
N GLY A 505 -49.72 46.85 -27.30
CA GLY A 505 -48.85 47.06 -26.15
C GLY A 505 -47.77 46.00 -25.99
N ASP A 506 -46.64 46.38 -25.39
CA ASP A 506 -45.59 45.42 -24.99
C ASP A 506 -45.83 44.85 -23.58
N ASN A 507 -46.88 45.31 -22.88
CA ASN A 507 -47.29 44.80 -21.57
C ASN A 507 -48.64 44.07 -21.68
N LEU A 508 -48.69 42.79 -21.28
CA LEU A 508 -49.89 41.94 -21.40
C LEU A 508 -50.58 41.77 -20.04
N GLY A 509 -51.91 41.79 -20.05
CA GLY A 509 -52.76 41.27 -18.98
C GLY A 509 -53.80 40.32 -19.56
N VAL A 510 -54.01 39.17 -18.91
CA VAL A 510 -55.01 38.18 -19.34
C VAL A 510 -56.04 37.99 -18.25
N SER A 511 -57.26 38.39 -18.53
CA SER A 511 -58.41 38.23 -17.63
C SER A 511 -59.48 37.35 -18.25
N PHE A 512 -60.46 36.99 -17.42
CA PHE A 512 -61.62 36.23 -17.81
C PHE A 512 -62.84 36.77 -17.07
N GLU A 513 -63.97 36.76 -17.76
CA GLU A 513 -65.25 37.13 -17.22
C GLU A 513 -66.34 36.19 -17.73
N TYR A 514 -67.42 36.02 -16.96
CA TYR A 514 -68.67 35.46 -17.47
C TYR A 514 -69.92 36.18 -16.96
N GLY A 515 -71.00 36.10 -17.73
CA GLY A 515 -72.26 36.75 -17.42
C GLY A 515 -73.25 35.78 -16.81
N LYS A 516 -73.58 35.91 -15.52
CA LYS A 516 -74.55 35.00 -14.87
C LYS A 516 -75.93 35.12 -15.53
N GLY A 517 -76.38 34.03 -16.15
CA GLY A 517 -77.63 33.97 -16.90
C GLY A 517 -77.57 34.55 -18.31
N MET A 518 -76.42 35.08 -18.75
CA MET A 518 -76.19 35.58 -20.11
C MET A 518 -76.26 34.41 -21.11
N LYS A 519 -76.89 34.62 -22.26
CA LYS A 519 -77.14 33.57 -23.26
C LYS A 519 -76.59 33.99 -24.60
N ALA A 520 -75.97 33.06 -25.32
CA ALA A 520 -75.59 33.23 -26.71
C ALA A 520 -75.61 31.87 -27.42
N GLY A 521 -76.11 31.79 -28.65
CA GLY A 521 -76.05 30.58 -29.47
C GLY A 521 -76.61 29.31 -28.80
N GLY A 522 -77.69 29.43 -28.01
CA GLY A 522 -78.29 28.30 -27.26
C GLY A 522 -77.55 27.91 -25.97
N GLN A 523 -76.51 28.65 -25.60
CA GLN A 523 -75.71 28.45 -24.39
C GLN A 523 -76.17 29.40 -23.26
N THR A 524 -75.91 29.06 -22.00
CA THR A 524 -76.18 29.92 -20.83
C THR A 524 -74.95 30.04 -19.93
N ASN A 525 -74.84 31.20 -19.28
CA ASN A 525 -73.68 31.67 -18.53
C ASN A 525 -72.44 31.87 -19.42
N VAL A 526 -72.59 32.37 -20.63
CA VAL A 526 -71.43 32.53 -21.53
C VAL A 526 -70.41 33.53 -20.98
N GLY A 527 -69.13 33.29 -21.28
CA GLY A 527 -68.02 34.14 -20.87
C GLY A 527 -66.90 34.17 -21.91
N GLY A 528 -65.76 34.72 -21.54
CA GLY A 528 -64.61 34.80 -22.43
C GLY A 528 -63.34 35.31 -21.79
N PHE A 529 -62.25 35.08 -22.50
CA PHE A 529 -60.91 35.52 -22.14
C PHE A 529 -60.56 36.81 -22.86
N HIS A 530 -60.02 37.77 -22.11
CA HIS A 530 -59.51 39.03 -22.63
C HIS A 530 -57.99 39.00 -22.57
N PHE A 531 -57.35 39.18 -23.72
CA PHE A 531 -55.91 39.39 -23.83
C PHE A 531 -55.70 40.88 -24.09
N ASN A 532 -55.49 41.63 -23.01
CA ASN A 532 -55.36 43.09 -23.07
C ASN A 532 -53.89 43.49 -23.16
N SER A 533 -53.54 44.25 -24.20
CA SER A 533 -52.19 44.78 -24.38
C SER A 533 -52.17 46.30 -24.18
N ILE A 534 -51.22 46.79 -23.37
CA ILE A 534 -51.01 48.22 -23.13
C ILE A 534 -49.55 48.61 -23.33
N SER A 535 -49.32 49.87 -23.68
CA SER A 535 -47.98 50.44 -23.78
C SER A 535 -47.66 51.33 -22.56
N ASP A 536 -46.38 51.50 -22.29
CA ASP A 536 -45.87 52.49 -21.34
C ASP A 536 -44.69 53.27 -21.98
N ALA A 537 -44.09 54.20 -21.24
CA ALA A 537 -42.97 55.00 -21.76
C ALA A 537 -41.71 54.16 -22.11
N SER A 538 -41.64 52.91 -21.65
CA SER A 538 -40.56 51.97 -21.96
C SER A 538 -40.78 51.18 -23.26
N SER A 539 -42.00 51.15 -23.79
CA SER A 539 -42.34 50.42 -25.02
C SER A 539 -41.57 50.99 -26.22
N LYS A 540 -40.99 50.11 -27.05
CA LYS A 540 -40.13 50.52 -28.18
C LYS A 540 -40.91 51.31 -29.23
N ASN A 541 -42.17 50.93 -29.46
CA ASN A 541 -43.06 51.62 -30.38
C ASN A 541 -43.34 53.06 -29.91
N VAL A 542 -43.70 53.22 -28.62
CA VAL A 542 -43.91 54.54 -28.00
C VAL A 542 -42.68 55.43 -28.13
N GLN A 543 -41.49 54.89 -27.81
CA GLN A 543 -40.23 55.64 -27.95
C GLN A 543 -39.93 56.03 -29.40
N ARG A 544 -40.23 55.16 -30.36
CA ARG A 544 -40.11 55.47 -31.80
C ARG A 544 -41.04 56.62 -32.18
N LEU A 545 -42.34 56.51 -31.87
CA LEU A 545 -43.35 57.50 -32.22
C LEU A 545 -43.03 58.89 -31.62
N VAL A 546 -42.64 58.94 -30.34
CA VAL A 546 -42.21 60.19 -29.69
C VAL A 546 -40.98 60.79 -30.39
N LYS A 547 -40.01 59.95 -30.77
CA LYS A 547 -38.82 60.41 -31.52
C LYS A 547 -39.17 60.92 -32.91
N GLU A 548 -40.20 60.37 -33.54
CA GLU A 548 -40.71 60.78 -34.86
C GLU A 548 -41.65 61.99 -34.78
N GLY A 549 -41.95 62.49 -33.57
CA GLY A 549 -42.70 63.73 -33.34
C GLY A 549 -44.20 63.53 -33.06
N TYR A 550 -44.65 62.30 -32.86
CA TYR A 550 -46.03 62.02 -32.46
C TYR A 550 -46.26 62.31 -30.97
N VAL A 551 -47.45 62.79 -30.63
CA VAL A 551 -47.93 62.89 -29.25
C VAL A 551 -48.55 61.56 -28.88
N VAL A 552 -48.06 60.94 -27.80
CA VAL A 552 -48.48 59.62 -27.33
C VAL A 552 -48.71 59.70 -25.82
N ASP A 553 -49.95 59.48 -25.38
CA ASP A 553 -50.36 59.64 -23.98
C ASP A 553 -49.63 58.65 -23.05
N ALA A 554 -49.35 57.43 -23.53
CA ALA A 554 -48.57 56.44 -22.80
C ALA A 554 -47.12 56.88 -22.52
N ALA A 555 -46.60 57.90 -23.23
CA ALA A 555 -45.28 58.48 -22.96
C ALA A 555 -45.30 59.55 -21.85
N ASP A 556 -46.46 60.05 -21.44
CA ASP A 556 -46.58 61.03 -20.35
C ASP A 556 -46.11 60.38 -19.03
N PRO A 557 -45.09 60.93 -18.35
CA PRO A 557 -44.66 60.45 -17.04
C PRO A 557 -45.78 60.42 -15.98
N ASN A 558 -46.83 61.22 -16.14
CA ASN A 558 -47.99 61.25 -15.25
C ASN A 558 -49.03 60.18 -15.56
N SER A 559 -48.96 59.53 -16.72
CA SER A 559 -49.82 58.40 -17.07
C SER A 559 -49.70 57.30 -16.03
N LYS A 560 -50.82 56.66 -15.65
CA LYS A 560 -50.84 55.70 -14.54
C LYS A 560 -49.92 54.51 -14.78
N VAL A 561 -49.77 54.09 -16.03
CA VAL A 561 -48.88 52.98 -16.42
C VAL A 561 -47.40 53.27 -16.11
N ASN A 562 -47.01 54.54 -16.00
CA ASN A 562 -45.65 54.98 -15.70
C ASN A 562 -45.40 55.26 -14.20
N GLN A 563 -46.45 55.26 -13.37
CA GLN A 563 -46.33 55.59 -11.95
C GLN A 563 -45.66 54.44 -11.16
N ALA A 564 -44.95 54.80 -10.08
CA ALA A 564 -44.33 53.81 -9.19
C ALA A 564 -45.39 52.88 -8.59
N GLY A 565 -45.08 51.59 -8.48
CA GLY A 565 -46.06 50.56 -8.12
C GLY A 565 -46.75 49.96 -9.34
N TYR A 566 -47.25 50.79 -10.28
CA TYR A 566 -47.94 50.31 -11.48
C TYR A 566 -47.00 49.84 -12.58
N ARG A 567 -45.88 50.54 -12.79
CA ARG A 567 -44.85 50.15 -13.77
C ARG A 567 -43.99 48.96 -13.33
N ASP A 568 -44.13 48.51 -12.09
CA ASP A 568 -43.27 47.47 -11.53
C ASP A 568 -43.54 46.14 -12.25
N GLU A 569 -42.48 45.53 -12.76
CA GLU A 569 -42.55 44.28 -13.50
C GLU A 569 -42.79 43.10 -12.55
N ILE A 570 -43.73 42.22 -12.93
CA ILE A 570 -44.04 40.98 -12.23
C ILE A 570 -43.26 39.85 -12.93
N ALA A 571 -42.41 39.15 -12.17
CA ALA A 571 -41.55 38.09 -12.69
C ALA A 571 -42.32 36.95 -13.40
N ILE A 572 -41.72 36.35 -14.43
CA ILE A 572 -42.21 35.20 -15.21
C ILE A 572 -41.42 33.95 -14.76
N PRO A 573 -41.97 33.05 -13.91
CA PRO A 573 -41.17 32.08 -13.15
C PRO A 573 -40.46 30.95 -13.92
N ASP A 574 -40.97 30.49 -15.07
CA ASP A 574 -40.52 29.22 -15.68
C ASP A 574 -39.24 29.32 -16.53
N GLN A 575 -38.84 30.52 -16.98
CA GLN A 575 -37.61 30.70 -17.78
C GLN A 575 -36.32 30.70 -16.92
N ASP A 576 -36.39 31.10 -15.64
CA ASP A 576 -35.20 31.27 -14.79
C ASP A 576 -34.61 29.95 -14.29
N LEU A 577 -35.44 28.93 -14.04
CA LEU A 577 -34.99 27.64 -13.50
C LEU A 577 -34.18 26.83 -14.52
N GLN A 578 -34.61 26.81 -15.79
CA GLN A 578 -33.89 26.14 -16.88
C GLN A 578 -32.51 26.76 -17.11
N LYS A 579 -32.44 28.10 -17.09
CA LYS A 579 -31.18 28.84 -17.22
C LYS A 579 -30.22 28.50 -16.08
N GLN A 580 -30.73 28.43 -14.85
CA GLN A 580 -29.94 28.06 -13.67
C GLN A 580 -29.33 26.65 -13.78
N ILE A 581 -30.09 25.67 -14.28
CA ILE A 581 -29.61 24.29 -14.48
C ILE A 581 -28.47 24.24 -15.50
N ILE A 582 -28.60 24.94 -16.64
CA ILE A 582 -27.56 24.99 -17.68
C ILE A 582 -26.27 25.62 -17.13
N GLU A 583 -26.38 26.72 -16.40
CA GLU A 583 -25.22 27.41 -15.80
C GLU A 583 -24.52 26.54 -14.74
N LEU A 584 -25.27 25.82 -13.90
CA LEU A 584 -24.71 24.90 -12.90
C LEU A 584 -24.04 23.69 -13.56
N GLN A 585 -24.62 23.14 -14.63
CA GLN A 585 -24.03 22.04 -15.38
C GLN A 585 -22.68 22.44 -16.01
N ALA A 586 -22.59 23.66 -16.57
CA ALA A 586 -21.34 24.18 -17.11
C ALA A 586 -20.26 24.33 -16.01
N LYS A 587 -20.61 24.88 -14.85
CA LYS A 587 -19.71 25.03 -13.69
C LYS A 587 -19.21 23.69 -13.15
N VAL A 588 -20.06 22.66 -13.13
CA VAL A 588 -19.64 21.30 -12.72
C VAL A 588 -18.59 20.74 -13.69
N ASN A 589 -18.79 20.90 -14.99
CA ASN A 589 -17.84 20.43 -16.01
C ASN A 589 -16.49 21.15 -15.95
N GLU A 590 -16.51 22.47 -15.75
CA GLU A 590 -15.30 23.28 -15.57
C GLU A 590 -14.52 22.87 -14.30
N ASN A 591 -15.22 22.76 -13.16
CA ASN A 591 -14.61 22.35 -11.90
C ASN A 591 -14.05 20.92 -11.96
N GLN A 592 -14.72 20.00 -12.68
CA GLN A 592 -14.21 18.65 -12.90
C GLN A 592 -12.89 18.67 -13.67
N SER A 593 -12.81 19.47 -14.74
CA SER A 593 -11.59 19.65 -15.53
C SER A 593 -10.44 20.23 -14.68
N GLN A 594 -10.76 21.18 -13.81
CA GLN A 594 -9.79 21.78 -12.88
C GLN A 594 -9.29 20.76 -11.85
N VAL A 595 -10.17 19.93 -11.28
CA VAL A 595 -9.79 18.83 -10.37
C VAL A 595 -8.85 17.85 -11.06
N ASP A 596 -9.11 17.49 -12.32
CA ASP A 596 -8.25 16.56 -13.07
C ASP A 596 -6.85 17.14 -13.30
N GLN A 597 -6.75 18.45 -13.63
CA GLN A 597 -5.47 19.14 -13.79
C GLN A 597 -4.69 19.26 -12.48
N LEU A 598 -5.38 19.62 -11.39
CA LEU A 598 -4.76 19.73 -10.07
C LEU A 598 -4.33 18.36 -9.52
N THR A 599 -5.05 17.29 -9.86
CA THR A 599 -4.65 15.91 -9.54
C THR A 599 -3.31 15.56 -10.17
N LYS A 600 -3.12 15.88 -11.46
CA LYS A 600 -1.82 15.69 -12.14
C LYS A 600 -0.72 16.50 -11.46
N THR A 601 -1.01 17.76 -11.13
CA THR A 601 -0.05 18.66 -10.46
C THR A 601 0.37 18.14 -9.08
N ALA A 602 -0.58 17.68 -8.26
CA ALA A 602 -0.33 17.10 -6.95
C ALA A 602 0.51 15.81 -7.03
N ASN A 603 0.23 14.96 -8.02
CA ASN A 603 1.02 13.74 -8.27
C ASN A 603 2.46 14.08 -8.67
N THR A 604 2.67 15.02 -9.60
CA THR A 604 4.02 15.46 -10.00
C THR A 604 4.80 16.08 -8.84
N ALA A 605 4.14 16.90 -8.00
CA ALA A 605 4.78 17.48 -6.81
C ALA A 605 5.17 16.40 -5.78
N SER A 606 4.31 15.40 -5.56
CA SER A 606 4.62 14.25 -4.70
C SER A 606 5.77 13.40 -5.23
N GLN A 607 5.84 13.18 -6.54
CA GLN A 607 6.96 12.49 -7.18
C GLN A 607 8.28 13.25 -6.95
N THR A 608 8.28 14.56 -7.16
CA THR A 608 9.44 15.45 -6.96
C THR A 608 9.95 15.39 -5.51
N LEU A 609 9.04 15.34 -4.54
CA LEU A 609 9.37 15.18 -3.13
C LEU A 609 10.06 13.84 -2.84
N ASN A 610 9.55 12.74 -3.41
CA ASN A 610 10.15 11.42 -3.25
C ASN A 610 11.54 11.35 -3.88
N ASP A 611 11.73 11.96 -5.05
CA ASP A 611 13.04 12.03 -5.71
C ASP A 611 14.04 12.83 -4.87
N ALA A 612 13.62 13.95 -4.28
CA ALA A 612 14.45 14.75 -3.38
C ALA A 612 14.86 13.96 -2.12
N LYS A 613 13.90 13.24 -1.49
CA LYS A 613 14.18 12.38 -0.32
C LYS A 613 15.17 11.27 -0.66
N THR A 614 15.03 10.66 -1.84
CA THR A 614 15.93 9.60 -2.32
C THR A 614 17.34 10.14 -2.55
N LYS A 615 17.48 11.33 -3.16
CA LYS A 615 18.79 11.98 -3.34
C LYS A 615 19.47 12.28 -2.02
N LEU A 616 18.74 12.80 -1.03
CA LEU A 616 19.28 13.06 0.32
C LEU A 616 19.81 11.76 0.97
N ALA A 617 19.02 10.68 0.94
CA ALA A 617 19.42 9.40 1.51
C ALA A 617 20.66 8.80 0.81
N ASN A 618 20.73 8.88 -0.51
CA ASN A 618 21.88 8.41 -1.29
C ASN A 618 23.14 9.23 -1.01
N LEU A 619 23.00 10.54 -0.84
CA LEU A 619 24.11 11.42 -0.48
C LEU A 619 24.64 11.10 0.91
N GLN A 620 23.76 10.92 1.90
CA GLN A 620 24.14 10.50 3.27
C GLN A 620 24.93 9.20 3.25
N LYS A 621 24.43 8.19 2.54
CA LYS A 621 25.12 6.90 2.39
C LYS A 621 26.49 7.05 1.73
N SER A 622 26.59 7.86 0.67
CA SER A 622 27.85 8.06 -0.07
C SER A 622 28.91 8.75 0.79
N ILE A 623 28.52 9.72 1.63
CA ILE A 623 29.42 10.38 2.58
C ILE A 623 29.93 9.37 3.62
N THR A 624 29.03 8.58 4.23
CA THR A 624 29.41 7.54 5.20
C THR A 624 30.33 6.48 4.59
N ASP A 625 30.04 6.03 3.37
CA ASP A 625 30.87 5.04 2.67
C ASP A 625 32.29 5.60 2.39
N ALA A 626 32.41 6.89 2.04
CA ALA A 626 33.69 7.56 1.83
C ALA A 626 34.50 7.71 3.14
N GLU A 627 33.84 8.06 4.24
CA GLU A 627 34.47 8.15 5.57
C GLU A 627 34.98 6.78 6.05
N ASN A 628 34.16 5.73 5.90
CA ASN A 628 34.55 4.37 6.25
C ASN A 628 35.74 3.88 5.42
N ASN A 629 35.75 4.16 4.11
CA ASN A 629 36.86 3.81 3.23
C ASN A 629 38.16 4.53 3.65
N TYR A 630 38.09 5.82 3.98
CA TYR A 630 39.23 6.57 4.50
C TYR A 630 39.78 5.94 5.79
N GLN A 631 38.92 5.58 6.75
CA GLN A 631 39.34 4.96 8.01
C GLN A 631 39.97 3.57 7.80
N GLN A 632 39.42 2.75 6.90
CA GLN A 632 40.00 1.44 6.56
C GLN A 632 41.38 1.58 5.94
N GLN A 633 41.56 2.52 5.00
CA GLN A 633 42.86 2.76 4.38
C GLN A 633 43.89 3.28 5.40
N LEU A 634 43.49 4.18 6.30
CA LEU A 634 44.34 4.67 7.38
C LEU A 634 44.78 3.53 8.32
N ALA A 635 43.85 2.65 8.71
CA ALA A 635 44.14 1.48 9.54
C ALA A 635 45.09 0.49 8.84
N ALA A 636 44.90 0.27 7.53
CA ALA A 636 45.77 -0.59 6.73
C ALA A 636 47.20 -0.03 6.62
N ILE A 637 47.35 1.29 6.43
CA ILE A 637 48.65 1.98 6.46
C ILE A 637 49.32 1.78 7.82
N ASN A 638 48.63 2.08 8.92
CA ASN A 638 49.18 1.91 10.28
C ASN A 638 49.65 0.46 10.53
N THR A 639 48.82 -0.52 10.15
CA THR A 639 49.14 -1.95 10.34
C THR A 639 50.36 -2.36 9.53
N LYS A 640 50.45 -1.96 8.26
CA LYS A 640 51.59 -2.27 7.38
C LYS A 640 52.91 -1.78 7.99
N TYR A 641 52.98 -0.51 8.38
CA TYR A 641 54.22 0.09 8.88
C TYR A 641 54.56 -0.35 10.31
N SER A 642 53.56 -0.68 11.14
CA SER A 642 53.77 -1.31 12.45
C SER A 642 54.36 -2.73 12.33
N ASN A 643 53.83 -3.54 11.42
CA ASN A 643 54.36 -4.88 11.14
C ASN A 643 55.79 -4.81 10.60
N GLN A 644 56.07 -3.83 9.73
CA GLN A 644 57.41 -3.62 9.20
C GLN A 644 58.41 -3.19 10.28
N ALA A 645 58.03 -2.30 11.19
CA ALA A 645 58.86 -1.93 12.34
C ALA A 645 59.14 -3.13 13.27
N THR A 646 58.13 -3.99 13.50
CA THR A 646 58.29 -5.23 14.27
C THR A 646 59.28 -6.18 13.60
N LYS A 647 59.18 -6.36 12.28
CA LYS A 647 60.12 -7.19 11.52
C LYS A 647 61.55 -6.67 11.56
N LEU A 648 61.74 -5.35 11.42
CA LEU A 648 63.07 -4.73 11.51
C LEU A 648 63.73 -4.98 12.87
N LYS A 649 62.97 -4.88 13.97
CA LYS A 649 63.48 -5.20 15.32
C LYS A 649 63.83 -6.67 15.48
N ALA A 650 62.98 -7.58 15.00
CA ALA A 650 63.25 -9.02 15.07
C ALA A 650 64.51 -9.41 14.26
N ASP A 651 64.69 -8.87 13.06
CA ASP A 651 65.87 -9.09 12.23
C ASP A 651 67.14 -8.53 12.89
N HIS A 652 67.04 -7.37 13.55
CA HIS A 652 68.13 -6.79 14.34
C HIS A 652 68.52 -7.70 15.51
N ASP A 653 67.55 -8.12 16.32
CA ASP A 653 67.79 -8.94 17.51
C ASP A 653 68.42 -10.29 17.13
N ALA A 654 67.99 -10.88 16.01
CA ALA A 654 68.61 -12.09 15.47
C ALA A 654 70.08 -11.88 15.07
N LYS A 655 70.41 -10.76 14.43
CA LYS A 655 71.79 -10.41 14.04
C LYS A 655 72.67 -10.13 15.25
N ILE A 656 72.18 -9.37 16.24
CA ILE A 656 72.88 -9.12 17.49
C ILE A 656 73.12 -10.42 18.25
N LYS A 657 72.13 -11.32 18.29
CA LYS A 657 72.31 -12.64 18.91
C LYS A 657 73.40 -13.44 18.20
N ALA A 658 73.40 -13.49 16.87
CA ALA A 658 74.41 -14.19 16.10
C ALA A 658 75.83 -13.61 16.34
N GLU A 659 75.96 -12.28 16.42
CA GLU A 659 77.23 -11.60 16.72
C GLU A 659 77.72 -11.90 18.15
N ASN A 660 76.82 -11.84 19.14
CA ASN A 660 77.13 -12.21 20.53
C ASN A 660 77.57 -13.69 20.63
N ASP A 661 76.86 -14.60 19.96
CA ASP A 661 77.19 -16.03 19.95
C ASP A 661 78.56 -16.27 19.30
N ALA A 662 78.88 -15.55 18.20
CA ALA A 662 80.17 -15.63 17.52
C ALA A 662 81.32 -15.08 18.38
N TYR A 663 81.12 -13.94 19.04
CA TYR A 663 82.08 -13.38 20.00
C TYR A 663 82.33 -14.34 21.16
N GLN A 664 81.28 -14.91 21.75
CA GLN A 664 81.42 -15.85 22.85
C GLN A 664 82.16 -17.13 22.41
N ALA A 665 81.88 -17.64 21.21
CA ALA A 665 82.62 -18.77 20.64
C ALA A 665 84.11 -18.42 20.46
N LYS A 666 84.43 -17.21 19.99
CA LYS A 666 85.81 -16.75 19.82
C LYS A 666 86.55 -16.60 21.16
N VAL A 667 85.89 -16.04 22.18
CA VAL A 667 86.41 -15.94 23.55
C VAL A 667 86.69 -17.33 24.11
N ASN A 668 85.74 -18.26 23.98
CA ASN A 668 85.91 -19.64 24.44
C ASN A 668 87.07 -20.34 23.74
N GLN A 669 87.21 -20.14 22.42
CA GLN A 669 88.33 -20.68 21.65
C GLN A 669 89.68 -20.11 22.14
N LEU A 670 89.81 -18.79 22.27
CA LEU A 670 91.06 -18.15 22.71
C LEU A 670 91.47 -18.59 24.12
N ASN A 671 90.50 -18.72 25.03
CA ASN A 671 90.75 -19.25 26.38
C ASN A 671 91.14 -20.72 26.37
N SER A 672 90.50 -21.54 25.52
CA SER A 672 90.86 -22.96 25.35
C SER A 672 92.26 -23.12 24.75
N ASP A 673 92.62 -22.31 23.76
CA ASP A 673 93.95 -22.27 23.15
C ASP A 673 95.02 -21.85 24.17
N LEU A 674 94.74 -20.83 24.99
CA LEU A 674 95.63 -20.41 26.07
C LEU A 674 95.84 -21.53 27.09
N GLN A 675 94.76 -22.16 27.55
CA GLN A 675 94.84 -23.26 28.50
C GLN A 675 95.65 -24.44 27.93
N THR A 676 95.45 -24.74 26.64
CA THR A 676 96.20 -25.78 25.93
C THR A 676 97.70 -25.44 25.87
N LYS A 677 98.06 -24.19 25.53
CA LYS A 677 99.47 -23.73 25.54
C LYS A 677 100.09 -23.74 26.94
N ILE A 678 99.38 -23.27 27.97
CA ILE A 678 99.85 -23.29 29.36
C ILE A 678 100.10 -24.73 29.81
N ASN A 679 99.17 -25.65 29.51
CA ASN A 679 99.33 -27.07 29.84
C ASN A 679 100.53 -27.68 29.12
N ALA A 680 100.76 -27.35 27.84
CA ALA A 680 101.91 -27.81 27.08
C ALA A 680 103.25 -27.30 27.64
N ILE A 681 103.32 -26.04 28.09
CA ILE A 681 104.52 -25.46 28.72
C ILE A 681 104.79 -26.11 30.09
N LYS A 682 103.74 -26.27 30.92
CA LYS A 682 103.85 -26.93 32.24
C LYS A 682 104.33 -28.38 32.13
N ALA A 683 103.92 -29.08 31.07
CA ALA A 683 104.24 -30.48 30.80
C ALA A 683 105.68 -30.74 30.32
N GLN A 684 106.51 -29.70 30.11
CA GLN A 684 107.93 -29.93 29.82
C GLN A 684 108.65 -30.49 31.06
N PRO A 685 109.63 -31.40 30.94
CA PRO A 685 110.31 -31.99 32.10
C PRO A 685 111.38 -31.07 32.71
N GLU A 686 111.44 -30.97 34.04
CA GLU A 686 112.49 -30.23 34.79
C GLU A 686 113.62 -31.15 35.28
N ASN A 687 113.43 -32.48 35.23
CA ASN A 687 114.46 -33.50 35.39
C ASN A 687 113.96 -34.84 34.81
N THR A 688 114.86 -35.81 34.66
CA THR A 688 114.59 -37.12 34.06
C THR A 688 113.62 -38.00 34.86
N ASP A 689 113.52 -37.83 36.19
CA ASP A 689 112.60 -38.61 37.03
C ASP A 689 111.16 -38.10 36.93
N GLN A 690 110.99 -36.77 36.87
CA GLN A 690 109.70 -36.15 36.57
C GLN A 690 109.26 -36.41 35.13
N LEU A 691 110.19 -36.43 34.17
CA LEU A 691 109.88 -36.82 32.80
C LEU A 691 109.33 -38.25 32.77
N LYS A 692 109.97 -39.19 33.48
CA LYS A 692 109.47 -40.56 33.54
C LYS A 692 108.08 -40.66 34.16
N ALA A 693 107.82 -39.93 35.25
CA ALA A 693 106.49 -39.86 35.85
C ALA A 693 105.44 -39.23 34.92
N GLN A 694 105.82 -38.19 34.16
CA GLN A 694 104.96 -37.55 33.15
C GLN A 694 104.68 -38.48 31.95
N LEU A 695 105.66 -39.25 31.51
CA LEU A 695 105.50 -40.24 30.43
C LEU A 695 104.60 -41.40 30.87
N ASP A 696 104.76 -41.89 32.10
CA ASP A 696 103.90 -42.92 32.70
C ASP A 696 102.45 -42.40 32.86
N GLN A 697 102.29 -41.14 33.26
CA GLN A 697 100.97 -40.49 33.34
C GLN A 697 100.36 -40.23 31.95
N ARG A 698 101.18 -39.91 30.94
CA ARG A 698 100.75 -39.73 29.54
C ARG A 698 100.31 -41.04 28.91
N LEU A 699 100.98 -42.15 29.23
CA LEU A 699 100.53 -43.49 28.86
C LEU A 699 99.20 -43.86 29.54
N ALA A 700 99.04 -43.50 30.82
CA ALA A 700 97.76 -43.67 31.52
C ALA A 700 96.65 -42.80 30.90
N GLN A 701 96.95 -41.57 30.48
CA GLN A 701 96.02 -40.70 29.77
C GLN A 701 95.64 -41.26 28.40
N VAL A 702 96.58 -41.80 27.61
CA VAL A 702 96.26 -42.45 26.32
C VAL A 702 95.33 -43.64 26.51
N LYS A 703 95.51 -44.42 27.58
CA LYS A 703 94.57 -45.48 27.97
C LYS A 703 93.19 -44.92 28.34
N GLN A 704 93.15 -43.83 29.10
CA GLN A 704 91.90 -43.19 29.53
C GLN A 704 91.15 -42.51 28.37
N ASP A 705 91.85 -41.85 27.45
CA ASP A 705 91.29 -41.24 26.24
C ASP A 705 90.75 -42.30 25.28
N GLY A 706 91.46 -43.43 25.16
CA GLY A 706 90.98 -44.60 24.42
C GLY A 706 89.68 -45.14 25.00
N GLN A 707 89.59 -45.26 26.33
CA GLN A 707 88.36 -45.66 27.03
C GLN A 707 87.24 -44.63 26.86
N HIS A 708 87.54 -43.34 26.98
CA HIS A 708 86.56 -42.28 26.79
C HIS A 708 86.00 -42.25 25.36
N LYS A 709 86.81 -42.54 24.34
CA LYS A 709 86.33 -42.68 22.95
C LYS A 709 85.37 -43.87 22.80
N LEU A 710 85.63 -44.98 23.48
CA LEU A 710 84.69 -46.11 23.53
C LEU A 710 83.39 -45.74 24.26
N ASP A 711 83.48 -45.00 25.37
CA ASP A 711 82.32 -44.52 26.12
C ASP A 711 81.48 -43.52 25.30
N GLN A 712 82.13 -42.63 24.54
CA GLN A 712 81.47 -41.72 23.61
C GLN A 712 80.78 -42.46 22.46
N LEU A 713 81.42 -43.50 21.89
CA LEU A 713 80.78 -44.36 20.89
C LEU A 713 79.53 -45.05 21.47
N LYS A 714 79.61 -45.53 22.72
CA LYS A 714 78.47 -46.12 23.43
C LYS A 714 77.34 -45.11 23.64
N GLN A 715 77.65 -43.90 24.11
CA GLN A 715 76.65 -42.86 24.34
C GLN A 715 75.99 -42.39 23.03
N ALA A 716 76.78 -42.24 21.96
CA ALA A 716 76.27 -41.89 20.64
C ALA A 716 75.35 -42.99 20.09
N HIS A 717 75.73 -44.25 20.28
CA HIS A 717 74.92 -45.41 19.91
C HIS A 717 73.58 -45.46 20.67
N GLU A 718 73.60 -45.30 22.00
CA GLU A 718 72.38 -45.25 22.82
C GLU A 718 71.46 -44.10 22.40
N THR A 719 72.03 -42.94 22.07
CA THR A 719 71.28 -41.78 21.55
C THR A 719 70.63 -42.08 20.20
N ARG A 720 71.34 -42.75 19.29
CA ARG A 720 70.79 -43.13 17.97
C ARG A 720 69.69 -44.18 18.08
N LEU A 721 69.82 -45.17 18.98
CA LEU A 721 68.75 -46.13 19.24
C LEU A 721 67.50 -45.44 19.82
N GLN A 722 67.68 -44.50 20.76
CA GLN A 722 66.57 -43.69 21.27
C GLN A 722 65.92 -42.87 20.15
N LYS A 723 66.71 -42.31 19.23
CA LYS A 723 66.21 -41.53 18.10
C LYS A 723 65.44 -42.40 17.09
N ILE A 724 65.92 -43.61 16.76
CA ILE A 724 65.22 -44.59 15.92
C ILE A 724 63.85 -44.94 16.52
N HIS A 725 63.79 -45.15 17.83
CA HIS A 725 62.53 -45.40 18.53
C HIS A 725 61.58 -44.19 18.47
N GLN A 726 62.10 -43.00 18.77
CA GLN A 726 61.29 -41.76 18.75
C GLN A 726 60.75 -41.45 17.35
N ASP A 727 61.54 -41.67 16.29
CA ASP A 727 61.11 -41.45 14.90
C ASP A 727 59.99 -42.41 14.49
N ALA A 728 60.02 -43.66 14.99
CA ALA A 728 58.95 -44.62 14.80
C ALA A 728 57.65 -44.16 15.50
N GLU A 729 57.75 -43.70 16.76
CA GLU A 729 56.59 -43.17 17.50
C GLU A 729 56.00 -41.90 16.86
N ASP A 730 56.84 -40.94 16.47
CA ASP A 730 56.42 -39.70 15.81
C ASP A 730 55.69 -40.00 14.48
N THR A 731 56.20 -40.97 13.71
CA THR A 731 55.58 -41.42 12.46
C THR A 731 54.18 -42.01 12.70
N LEU A 732 54.03 -42.83 13.75
CA LEU A 732 52.74 -43.43 14.09
C LEU A 732 51.75 -42.40 14.65
N ALA A 733 52.22 -41.47 15.47
CA ALA A 733 51.40 -40.37 15.99
C ALA A 733 50.87 -39.47 14.87
N ALA A 734 51.73 -39.07 13.92
CA ALA A 734 51.32 -38.27 12.77
C ALA A 734 50.34 -39.03 11.86
N TYR A 735 50.56 -40.32 11.62
CA TYR A 735 49.66 -41.14 10.82
C TYR A 735 48.29 -41.32 11.48
N LYS A 736 48.26 -41.57 12.79
CA LYS A 736 47.02 -41.64 13.58
C LYS A 736 46.23 -40.33 13.52
N ALA A 737 46.90 -39.19 13.71
CA ALA A 737 46.25 -37.88 13.67
C ALA A 737 45.57 -37.60 12.32
N ASN A 738 46.20 -38.01 11.21
CA ASN A 738 45.62 -37.89 9.87
C ASN A 738 44.40 -38.81 9.68
N LEU A 739 44.48 -40.06 10.14
CA LEU A 739 43.34 -40.99 10.08
C LEU A 739 42.15 -40.52 10.91
N ASP A 740 42.40 -40.01 12.12
CA ASP A 740 41.35 -39.47 12.99
C ASP A 740 40.69 -38.24 12.35
N LYS A 741 41.48 -37.36 11.71
CA LYS A 741 40.97 -36.20 10.96
C LYS A 741 40.09 -36.62 9.77
N ASP A 742 40.53 -37.61 8.99
CA ASP A 742 39.77 -38.11 7.83
C ASP A 742 38.48 -38.84 8.26
N ALA A 743 38.54 -39.60 9.36
CA ALA A 743 37.38 -40.25 9.95
C ALA A 743 36.36 -39.22 10.45
N GLN A 744 36.80 -38.17 11.16
CA GLN A 744 35.94 -37.07 11.60
C GLN A 744 35.27 -36.36 10.42
N ALA A 745 36.01 -36.08 9.33
CA ALA A 745 35.45 -35.44 8.14
C ALA A 745 34.36 -36.29 7.48
N LYS A 746 34.56 -37.61 7.36
CA LYS A 746 33.55 -38.54 6.82
C LYS A 746 32.32 -38.66 7.72
N ILE A 747 32.52 -38.73 9.03
CA ILE A 747 31.42 -38.77 10.01
C ILE A 747 30.61 -37.47 9.99
N ALA A 748 31.27 -36.31 9.90
CA ALA A 748 30.60 -35.02 9.79
C ALA A 748 29.76 -34.92 8.50
N LYS A 749 30.28 -35.43 7.37
CA LYS A 749 29.52 -35.48 6.11
C LYS A 749 28.29 -36.41 6.22
N ALA A 750 28.45 -37.57 6.84
CA ALA A 750 27.36 -38.51 7.09
C ALA A 750 26.24 -37.88 7.94
N GLN A 751 26.61 -37.14 8.99
CA GLN A 751 25.68 -36.42 9.85
C GLN A 751 24.93 -35.34 9.08
N ALA A 752 25.62 -34.57 8.24
CA ALA A 752 24.97 -33.53 7.43
C ALA A 752 23.95 -34.11 6.42
N ASP A 753 24.27 -35.25 5.78
CA ASP A 753 23.36 -35.91 4.83
C ASP A 753 22.14 -36.53 5.53
N HIS A 754 22.34 -37.07 6.72
CA HIS A 754 21.27 -37.53 7.61
C HIS A 754 20.32 -36.37 7.95
N ASP A 755 20.85 -35.27 8.49
CA ASP A 755 20.05 -34.13 8.95
C ASP A 755 19.28 -33.47 7.80
N ALA A 756 19.88 -33.39 6.61
CA ALA A 756 19.21 -32.93 5.40
C ALA A 756 18.03 -33.82 5.01
N SER A 757 18.17 -35.15 5.12
CA SER A 757 17.11 -36.11 4.81
C SER A 757 15.95 -36.03 5.81
N VAL A 758 16.26 -35.89 7.11
CA VAL A 758 15.25 -35.66 8.15
C VAL A 758 14.50 -34.35 7.91
N LYS A 759 15.22 -33.28 7.54
CA LYS A 759 14.60 -31.99 7.21
C LYS A 759 13.59 -32.11 6.07
N VAL A 760 13.92 -32.83 4.99
CA VAL A 760 13.00 -33.03 3.85
C VAL A 760 11.72 -33.75 4.28
N LEU A 761 11.80 -34.75 5.17
CA LEU A 761 10.61 -35.45 5.68
C LEU A 761 9.70 -34.52 6.49
N ASN A 762 10.28 -33.66 7.33
CA ASN A 762 9.54 -32.65 8.10
C ASN A 762 8.91 -31.59 7.20
N ASP A 763 9.65 -31.08 6.20
CA ASP A 763 9.13 -30.09 5.25
C ASP A 763 7.92 -30.66 4.48
N ASN A 764 7.98 -31.93 4.05
CA ASN A 764 6.87 -32.61 3.38
C ASN A 764 5.62 -32.72 4.28
N TYR A 765 5.80 -33.01 5.58
CA TYR A 765 4.71 -33.04 6.55
C TYR A 765 4.05 -31.65 6.70
N THR A 766 4.85 -30.60 6.85
CA THR A 766 4.35 -29.22 6.92
C THR A 766 3.62 -28.82 5.64
N GLN A 767 4.13 -29.20 4.47
CA GLN A 767 3.48 -28.90 3.19
C GLN A 767 2.12 -29.57 3.07
N LEU A 768 2.03 -30.87 3.41
CA LEU A 768 0.74 -31.58 3.39
C LEU A 768 -0.25 -30.97 4.38
N LYS A 769 0.19 -30.64 5.60
CA LYS A 769 -0.65 -29.98 6.59
C LYS A 769 -1.25 -28.68 6.06
N ASN A 770 -0.43 -27.81 5.48
CA ASN A 770 -0.90 -26.54 4.93
C ASN A 770 -1.90 -26.75 3.78
N GLN A 771 -1.70 -27.78 2.95
CA GLN A 771 -2.64 -28.11 1.87
C GLN A 771 -3.99 -28.59 2.40
N LEU A 772 -4.00 -29.45 3.42
CA LEU A 772 -5.24 -29.96 4.02
C LEU A 772 -5.98 -28.87 4.80
N ASP A 773 -5.27 -28.00 5.53
CA ASP A 773 -5.86 -26.84 6.22
C ASP A 773 -6.55 -25.90 5.21
N ALA A 774 -5.92 -25.64 4.06
CA ALA A 774 -6.49 -24.81 3.00
C ALA A 774 -7.74 -25.46 2.35
N GLN A 775 -7.73 -26.79 2.15
CA GLN A 775 -8.89 -27.52 1.65
C GLN A 775 -10.06 -27.46 2.65
N GLN A 776 -9.79 -27.62 3.95
CA GLN A 776 -10.80 -27.49 4.99
C GLN A 776 -11.40 -26.08 5.04
N ALA A 777 -10.56 -25.05 5.00
CA ALA A 777 -11.03 -23.66 4.99
C ALA A 777 -11.89 -23.34 3.76
N LYS A 778 -11.54 -23.89 2.60
CA LYS A 778 -12.33 -23.72 1.38
C LYS A 778 -13.69 -24.41 1.48
N LEU A 779 -13.75 -25.64 2.01
CA LEU A 779 -15.01 -26.37 2.20
C LEU A 779 -15.98 -25.58 3.08
N VAL A 780 -15.50 -25.09 4.23
CA VAL A 780 -16.30 -24.27 5.17
C VAL A 780 -16.81 -23.00 4.49
N SER A 781 -15.95 -22.33 3.71
CA SER A 781 -16.35 -21.12 2.98
C SER A 781 -17.40 -21.39 1.89
N ASP A 782 -17.28 -22.50 1.16
CA ASP A 782 -18.24 -22.90 0.12
C ASP A 782 -19.59 -23.26 0.75
N ASP A 783 -19.58 -23.97 1.89
CA ASP A 783 -20.77 -24.35 2.63
C ASP A 783 -21.49 -23.12 3.22
N GLU A 784 -20.74 -22.16 3.78
CA GLU A 784 -21.29 -20.88 4.25
C GLU A 784 -21.95 -20.08 3.10
N ALA A 785 -21.32 -20.05 1.92
CA ALA A 785 -21.88 -19.39 0.76
C ALA A 785 -23.19 -20.04 0.28
N GLN A 786 -23.25 -21.38 0.25
CA GLN A 786 -24.46 -22.13 -0.10
C GLN A 786 -25.60 -21.88 0.91
N TYR A 787 -25.27 -21.87 2.20
CA TYR A 787 -26.24 -21.57 3.26
C TYR A 787 -26.83 -20.16 3.09
N ASN A 788 -25.98 -19.16 2.90
CA ASN A 788 -26.39 -17.76 2.72
C ASN A 788 -27.23 -17.56 1.46
N ALA A 789 -26.90 -18.23 0.35
CA ALA A 789 -27.68 -18.20 -0.87
C ALA A 789 -29.09 -18.78 -0.68
N LEU A 790 -29.19 -19.92 0.02
CA LEU A 790 -30.48 -20.55 0.31
C LEU A 790 -31.32 -19.70 1.27
N ALA A 791 -30.70 -19.13 2.31
CA ALA A 791 -31.37 -18.23 3.25
C ALA A 791 -31.93 -16.99 2.54
N THR A 792 -31.16 -16.39 1.63
CA THR A 792 -31.58 -15.24 0.83
C THR A 792 -32.77 -15.58 -0.08
N LYS A 793 -32.73 -16.74 -0.74
CA LYS A 793 -33.84 -17.24 -1.55
C LYS A 793 -35.11 -17.43 -0.72
N PHE A 794 -35.00 -18.07 0.44
CA PHE A 794 -36.13 -18.28 1.35
C PHE A 794 -36.70 -16.99 1.92
N ASN A 795 -35.85 -16.00 2.24
CA ASN A 795 -36.32 -14.69 2.67
C ASN A 795 -37.12 -13.99 1.56
N SER A 796 -36.65 -14.08 0.32
CA SER A 796 -37.34 -13.51 -0.85
C SER A 796 -38.68 -14.19 -1.12
N GLU A 797 -38.73 -15.53 -1.06
CA GLU A 797 -39.97 -16.30 -1.21
C GLU A 797 -40.97 -16.03 -0.07
N LEU A 798 -40.48 -15.86 1.16
CA LEU A 798 -41.31 -15.54 2.32
C LEU A 798 -41.86 -14.12 2.24
N ALA A 799 -41.08 -13.15 1.77
CA ALA A 799 -41.52 -11.78 1.49
C ALA A 799 -42.61 -11.76 0.40
N ALA A 800 -42.37 -12.43 -0.73
CA ALA A 800 -43.36 -12.54 -1.80
C ALA A 800 -44.66 -13.23 -1.35
N LEU A 801 -44.58 -14.20 -0.42
CA LEU A 801 -45.76 -14.80 0.19
C LEU A 801 -46.49 -13.79 1.08
N LYS A 802 -45.79 -13.07 1.97
CA LYS A 802 -46.36 -12.04 2.84
C LYS A 802 -47.14 -10.99 2.03
N ASP A 803 -46.54 -10.50 0.95
CA ASP A 803 -47.15 -9.51 0.05
C ASP A 803 -48.42 -10.02 -0.65
N ARG A 804 -48.54 -11.34 -0.83
CA ARG A 804 -49.67 -11.97 -1.53
C ARG A 804 -50.85 -12.28 -0.61
N VAL A 805 -50.60 -12.63 0.66
CA VAL A 805 -51.66 -13.08 1.59
C VAL A 805 -52.08 -12.04 2.63
N LEU A 806 -51.33 -10.95 2.84
CA LEU A 806 -51.74 -9.85 3.74
C LEU A 806 -52.33 -8.67 2.95
N PRO A 807 -53.49 -8.09 3.34
CA PRO A 807 -54.03 -6.89 2.71
C PRO A 807 -53.18 -5.64 3.02
N LYS A 808 -53.00 -4.75 2.03
CA LYS A 808 -52.37 -3.42 2.21
C LYS A 808 -53.21 -2.56 3.18
N PRO A 809 -52.65 -1.99 4.26
CA PRO A 809 -53.39 -1.09 5.13
C PRO A 809 -53.54 0.31 4.51
N ALA A 810 -54.75 0.86 4.60
CA ALA A 810 -55.00 2.30 4.62
C ALA A 810 -54.70 2.87 6.03
N ASP A 811 -54.45 4.17 6.07
CA ASP A 811 -54.21 5.00 7.26
C ASP A 811 -55.19 4.76 8.41
N HIS A 812 -54.66 4.68 9.65
CA HIS A 812 -54.97 5.62 10.75
C HIS A 812 -54.38 5.15 12.09
N GLN A 813 -53.56 6.03 12.65
CA GLN A 813 -53.38 6.46 14.05
C GLN A 813 -53.88 5.64 15.26
N THR A 814 -53.03 5.73 16.30
CA THR A 814 -53.27 5.80 17.75
C THR A 814 -53.15 4.56 18.65
N ALA A 815 -52.19 4.72 19.58
CA ALA A 815 -52.28 4.50 21.03
C ALA A 815 -52.11 3.08 21.60
N GLN A 816 -50.97 2.95 22.29
CA GLN A 816 -50.79 2.39 23.64
C GLN A 816 -51.85 1.38 24.13
N ASN A 817 -51.42 0.14 24.34
CA ASN A 817 -51.52 -0.43 25.68
C ASN A 817 -50.59 -1.63 25.88
N LYS A 818 -49.91 -1.58 27.03
CA LYS A 818 -49.11 -2.63 27.64
C LYS A 818 -50.03 -3.82 27.98
N GLN A 819 -49.58 -5.05 27.73
CA GLN A 819 -49.93 -6.15 28.62
C GLN A 819 -48.83 -7.24 28.64
N VAL A 820 -48.44 -7.51 29.88
CA VAL A 820 -47.50 -8.51 30.41
C VAL A 820 -48.26 -9.85 30.53
N VAL A 821 -47.64 -11.04 30.47
CA VAL A 821 -47.27 -11.93 31.63
C VAL A 821 -46.74 -13.26 31.02
N ALA A 822 -45.44 -13.60 31.16
CA ALA A 822 -44.73 -14.44 32.16
C ALA A 822 -44.81 -15.97 31.92
N GLY A 823 -43.79 -16.83 32.06
CA GLY A 823 -42.37 -16.77 32.49
C GLY A 823 -41.61 -17.96 31.82
N ASN A 824 -40.28 -18.08 31.78
CA ASN A 824 -39.28 -17.98 32.85
C ASN A 824 -37.89 -17.58 32.29
N THR A 825 -37.19 -16.71 33.05
CA THR A 825 -35.73 -16.51 33.14
C THR A 825 -34.91 -16.32 31.86
N ASP A 826 -34.86 -15.07 31.37
CA ASP A 826 -33.66 -14.21 31.33
C ASP A 826 -33.86 -13.07 30.32
N THR A 827 -33.74 -11.83 30.78
CA THR A 827 -33.98 -10.60 30.01
C THR A 827 -32.82 -10.28 29.08
N VAL A 828 -33.11 -10.07 27.79
CA VAL A 828 -32.21 -9.37 26.85
C VAL A 828 -32.96 -8.18 26.26
N ALA A 829 -32.43 -6.98 26.50
CA ALA A 829 -32.81 -5.76 25.81
C ALA A 829 -32.03 -5.68 24.48
N LEU A 830 -32.73 -5.41 23.39
CA LEU A 830 -32.15 -5.08 22.09
C LEU A 830 -32.00 -3.56 21.99
N ASP A 831 -30.79 -3.07 21.71
CA ASP A 831 -30.58 -1.74 21.13
C ASP A 831 -30.34 -1.85 19.61
N ASN A 832 -30.65 -0.78 18.87
CA ASN A 832 -30.73 -0.73 17.41
C ASN A 832 -29.37 -0.72 16.67
N SER A 833 -28.34 -1.41 17.16
CA SER A 833 -26.99 -1.36 16.55
C SER A 833 -26.40 -2.70 16.05
N GLY A 834 -27.16 -3.81 16.08
CA GLY A 834 -26.86 -4.96 15.22
C GLY A 834 -25.53 -5.70 15.48
N LYS A 835 -25.15 -5.91 16.75
CA LYS A 835 -24.01 -6.77 17.10
C LYS A 835 -24.36 -7.80 18.19
N THR A 836 -24.46 -9.07 17.80
CA THR A 836 -24.72 -10.18 18.74
C THR A 836 -23.42 -10.60 19.42
N THR A 837 -23.36 -10.52 20.75
CA THR A 837 -22.32 -11.19 21.56
C THR A 837 -23.02 -12.17 22.49
N VAL A 838 -22.70 -13.46 22.37
CA VAL A 838 -23.21 -14.51 23.27
C VAL A 838 -22.37 -14.51 24.55
N VAL A 839 -23.00 -14.32 25.69
CA VAL A 839 -22.40 -14.55 27.02
C VAL A 839 -23.08 -15.76 27.64
N LEU A 840 -22.31 -16.80 27.97
CA LEU A 840 -22.76 -17.95 28.77
C LEU A 840 -22.53 -17.67 30.27
N PRO A 841 -23.43 -18.12 31.17
CA PRO A 841 -23.30 -17.88 32.61
C PRO A 841 -22.36 -18.89 33.28
N ARG A 842 -21.54 -18.39 34.23
CA ARG A 842 -20.81 -19.19 35.23
C ARG A 842 -21.64 -19.34 36.49
N VAL A 843 -21.59 -20.53 37.10
CA VAL A 843 -21.79 -20.71 38.56
C VAL A 843 -20.54 -21.42 39.12
N THR A 844 -20.03 -20.87 40.23
CA THR A 844 -18.85 -21.23 41.03
C THR A 844 -19.08 -22.48 41.90
N SER A 845 -18.11 -23.38 42.10
CA SER A 845 -17.02 -23.38 43.12
C SER A 845 -15.99 -24.46 42.73
N ASP A 846 -14.67 -24.40 42.91
CA ASP A 846 -13.84 -23.84 43.98
C ASP A 846 -12.36 -23.74 43.53
N ILE A 847 -11.65 -22.74 44.08
CA ILE A 847 -10.20 -22.69 44.40
C ILE A 847 -9.16 -22.52 43.25
N ASN A 848 -8.75 -21.25 43.10
CA ASN A 848 -7.40 -20.67 43.02
C ASN A 848 -6.34 -21.22 42.03
N GLY A 849 -5.82 -20.32 41.18
CA GLY A 849 -4.47 -20.43 40.61
C GLY A 849 -4.29 -19.73 39.27
N GLU A 850 -3.73 -18.53 39.26
CA GLU A 850 -3.66 -17.56 38.15
C GLU A 850 -2.79 -17.94 36.92
N LYS A 851 -3.27 -17.46 35.76
CA LYS A 851 -2.62 -16.96 34.50
C LYS A 851 -1.23 -17.48 34.05
N PRO A 852 -1.05 -17.57 32.71
CA PRO A 852 -0.16 -16.58 32.09
C PRO A 852 -0.69 -15.97 30.78
N GLU A 853 -0.32 -14.69 30.59
CA GLU A 853 -0.46 -13.92 29.37
C GLU A 853 0.72 -14.10 28.40
N SER A 854 0.43 -13.67 27.19
CA SER A 854 1.21 -13.57 25.96
C SER A 854 2.72 -13.31 26.02
N VAL A 855 3.35 -13.91 25.01
CA VAL A 855 4.70 -13.75 24.47
C VAL A 855 4.99 -12.31 23.99
N LYS A 856 6.19 -11.79 24.34
CA LYS A 856 7.00 -10.93 23.46
C LYS A 856 8.49 -11.09 23.79
N PHE A 857 9.30 -11.15 22.73
CA PHE A 857 10.73 -11.51 22.73
C PHE A 857 11.67 -10.40 23.26
N LEU A 858 12.70 -10.85 24.04
CA LEU A 858 14.14 -10.48 24.12
C LEU A 858 14.58 -9.02 24.39
N PRO A 859 15.84 -8.73 24.82
CA PRO A 859 16.92 -9.58 25.42
C PRO A 859 17.58 -8.93 26.69
N GLN A 860 18.65 -9.58 27.20
CA GLN A 860 19.84 -9.04 27.91
C GLN A 860 20.11 -9.49 29.37
N THR A 861 21.28 -10.16 29.49
CA THR A 861 22.39 -10.01 30.46
C THR A 861 22.12 -10.02 31.97
N GLY A 862 22.75 -11.01 32.65
CA GLY A 862 23.87 -10.74 33.55
C GLY A 862 23.59 -10.55 35.06
N ASN A 863 24.30 -11.37 35.86
CA ASN A 863 24.65 -11.19 37.29
C ASN A 863 23.49 -11.28 38.31
N GLU A 864 23.63 -11.77 39.54
CA GLU A 864 24.75 -12.27 40.37
C GLU A 864 24.13 -12.91 41.64
N LYS A 865 24.82 -13.90 42.25
CA LYS A 865 24.81 -14.30 43.70
C LYS A 865 23.50 -14.94 44.23
N ASN A 866 23.44 -15.93 45.12
CA ASN A 866 24.31 -16.68 46.03
C ASN A 866 23.42 -17.86 46.51
N SER A 867 23.79 -19.15 46.56
CA SER A 867 24.62 -19.86 47.57
C SER A 867 23.86 -21.10 48.07
N PHE A 868 24.61 -22.13 48.50
CA PHE A 868 24.24 -23.38 49.20
C PHE A 868 23.70 -24.52 48.32
N ALA A 869 24.16 -25.78 48.41
CA ALA A 869 25.24 -26.39 49.20
C ALA A 869 25.57 -27.76 48.56
N ILE A 870 26.86 -28.09 48.53
CA ILE A 870 27.42 -29.38 48.09
C ILE A 870 27.56 -30.28 49.31
N ILE A 871 27.11 -31.54 49.19
CA ILE A 871 27.49 -32.65 50.08
C ILE A 871 28.39 -33.60 49.29
N ALA A 872 29.53 -33.90 49.88
CA ALA A 872 30.60 -34.73 49.35
C ALA A 872 30.52 -36.18 49.87
N LEU A 873 30.98 -37.14 49.06
CA LEU A 873 31.55 -38.46 49.43
C LEU A 873 32.19 -39.00 48.12
N GLY A 874 33.52 -39.05 47.93
CA GLY A 874 34.48 -40.04 48.45
C GLY A 874 34.32 -41.38 47.69
N ALA A 875 35.30 -41.99 47.01
CA ALA A 875 36.74 -42.03 47.28
C ALA A 875 37.56 -42.83 46.20
N PHE A 876 38.90 -42.77 46.33
CA PHE A 876 39.94 -43.80 45.99
C PHE A 876 40.25 -44.08 44.48
N THR A 877 41.48 -44.21 43.94
CA THR A 877 42.89 -44.22 44.42
C THR A 877 43.85 -44.10 43.20
N ALA A 878 45.16 -43.92 43.46
CA ALA A 878 46.37 -44.27 42.65
C ALA A 878 47.10 -43.11 41.95
N MET A 879 48.43 -43.02 41.87
CA MET A 879 49.59 -43.56 42.60
C MET A 879 50.82 -42.85 41.98
N PHE A 880 51.81 -42.46 42.80
CA PHE A 880 53.24 -42.18 42.52
C PHE A 880 53.64 -41.26 41.32
N GLY A 881 54.61 -40.34 41.41
CA GLY A 881 55.61 -40.04 42.44
C GLY A 881 56.64 -39.03 41.90
N MET A 882 57.32 -38.37 42.85
CA MET A 882 58.60 -37.64 42.73
C MET A 882 58.70 -36.41 41.81
N ASN A 883 58.76 -35.22 42.43
CA ASN A 883 60.06 -34.55 42.53
C ASN A 883 60.09 -33.49 43.66
N LEU A 884 61.08 -33.65 44.53
CA LEU A 884 61.53 -32.68 45.51
C LEU A 884 62.36 -31.60 44.78
N VAL A 885 62.02 -30.32 44.94
CA VAL A 885 63.02 -29.27 45.24
C VAL A 885 62.38 -28.22 46.14
N SER A 886 63.10 -27.98 47.23
CA SER A 886 62.81 -27.11 48.35
C SER A 886 63.01 -25.62 48.09
N ARG A 887 62.20 -24.79 48.78
CA ARG A 887 62.54 -23.50 49.46
C ARG A 887 63.18 -22.40 48.58
N LYS A 888 62.76 -21.12 48.60
CA LYS A 888 62.26 -20.29 49.70
C LYS A 888 61.72 -18.99 49.07
N ARG A 889 60.67 -18.43 49.68
CA ARG A 889 60.21 -17.04 49.51
C ARG A 889 61.31 -16.04 49.90
N LYS A 890 61.42 -14.92 49.17
CA LYS A 890 61.13 -13.55 49.65
C LYS A 890 61.39 -12.50 48.55
N PHE A 891 60.42 -11.59 48.45
CA PHE A 891 60.28 -10.40 47.58
C PHE A 891 59.82 -10.65 46.15
#